data_AF-A0A818EGN8-F1
#
_entry.id   AF-A0A818EGN8-F1
#
_cell.length_a   1.000
_cell.length_b   1.000
_cell.length_c   1.000
_cell.angle_alpha   90.00
_cell.angle_beta   90.00
_cell.angle_gamma   90.00
#
_symmetry.space_group_name_H-M   'P 1'
#
loop_
_entity.id
_entity.type
_entity.pdbx_description
1 polymer ?
#
loop_
_entity_poly.entity_id
_entity_poly.type
_entity_poly.pdbx_seq_one_letter_code
_entity_poly.pdbx_strand_id
1 'polypeptide(L)'
;MAKRSITFLIIAVLLVILILLDILSIPYTGKDYDSTMMEAHNSSHFEFSFTSLNIAIIGSSGYIGSRLLHHLQKIHRWNVAGYDQKLPGQASRDIVTEDLQKFQVVVYLAGLTDRDICRDHPNDTEYKNVKDIYDLAKRMLQSQLLIFASTSEIAAGFGKTPMDELSPVQPHLFDPYVASIMRRENALRKLSLESLTAPRIVGLRFGLVIGLSDSQRIDFGHMQYICQAFLGGRLHVVHPEAYRSFLSMEDLLGALTVVIKNHRSTKRFDLFHLQSFSASVSNIANAIALRSGAHIFVSNDSLTNFSDGFSLNTKKFRTNYQFVFNGSQDKIISELINDVPRLCLGRQSRLDKGSTPCVVCGSHQMHLVLDLHKQPLANDFREQADQAMKCKQFPLRLVRCLKCHHTQLSYIVDRAYLFSHYLYQSGTSKSMKDYFEWLAEKVIKESEKKNGTVLEIASNDGSQLTEFLKRGWITIGVDPAENLAELARAKGHTVYIGFWGTDRFSFLPPPESLNAIVAQNVLAHVSNPVQFLRACAAVMGSRTRLYIQTSQCEMYETGQFDTVYHEHISFFTAHSFNKIAALAGLYIVHFEITPIHGRSCLVTFKRMRLPSTSFITSFQRKIPSSLLLALKKERRIGLTDAWFYTKYQAQADSMREWISRQLTHLHAQGHVIIGYGAAAKGMVLLHSLLKIPNQTWQFSYIVDEAPLKQDKYCPGTYIPVRPISELSKHSLMTPLTIVVFAWNFWEEILHKIRITTLETGIKNVFAIRPFPQQQLIQINSNSTTILTQNAYRLMPWPSPFPYRRRSVLLFSNLFNDTPLLSSWIRHHAPIFDIAILIDYDITNRSSQIVTNEAPSTWKIISPRSKDSPHKVINEEMRYYEKIYTKAWKIVLTTDEFMVHPNLREMLSDIERSSDVMALYFRSLIMIRTDSNLRYPFTSLLNQHTQYISYSPVKGKGSLVMPAYRYIHRYPYVEQIDVKQSKNESEWQWIHIGFIADYRYALSFQHTNMRVPFPEYVENVGDTMNEHITHDFNVTSWKHNKEIFRHIRLNDLQDFDAPTDELRMAHRLWKEMTNH
;
A
#
# COMPACT_ATOMS: atom_id res chain seq x y z
N MET A 1 -18.21 -74.96 -20.11
CA MET A 1 -17.14 -73.97 -20.41
C MET A 1 -17.58 -72.79 -21.29
N ALA A 2 -18.75 -72.79 -21.94
CA ALA A 2 -19.17 -71.68 -22.83
C ALA A 2 -19.77 -70.42 -22.16
N LYS A 3 -20.14 -70.44 -20.86
CA LYS A 3 -20.73 -69.27 -20.17
C LYS A 3 -19.71 -68.34 -19.48
N ARG A 4 -18.45 -68.76 -19.27
CA ARG A 4 -17.41 -67.90 -18.64
C ARG A 4 -16.66 -67.01 -19.64
N SER A 5 -16.62 -67.38 -20.92
CA SER A 5 -15.90 -66.62 -21.95
C SER A 5 -16.66 -65.39 -22.46
N ILE A 6 -18.00 -65.42 -22.43
CA ILE A 6 -18.83 -64.29 -22.89
C ILE A 6 -18.79 -63.12 -21.90
N THR A 7 -18.77 -63.41 -20.59
CA THR A 7 -18.68 -62.37 -19.54
C THR A 7 -17.34 -61.65 -19.56
N PHE A 8 -16.24 -62.37 -19.83
CA PHE A 8 -14.91 -61.74 -19.96
C PHE A 8 -14.80 -60.86 -21.22
N LEU A 9 -15.43 -61.27 -22.33
CA LEU A 9 -15.43 -60.48 -23.56
C LEU A 9 -16.26 -59.18 -23.41
N ILE A 10 -17.41 -59.25 -22.72
CA ILE A 10 -18.25 -58.07 -22.45
C ILE A 10 -17.53 -57.06 -21.54
N ILE A 11 -16.82 -57.54 -20.51
CA ILE A 11 -16.06 -56.67 -19.60
C ILE A 11 -14.88 -56.02 -20.32
N ALA A 12 -14.17 -56.76 -21.18
CA ALA A 12 -13.06 -56.21 -21.97
C ALA A 12 -13.53 -55.15 -22.98
N VAL A 13 -14.68 -55.35 -23.63
CA VAL A 13 -15.26 -54.37 -24.57
C VAL A 13 -15.75 -53.11 -23.84
N LEU A 14 -16.34 -53.24 -22.65
CA LEU A 14 -16.74 -52.10 -21.82
C LEU A 14 -15.55 -51.28 -21.31
N LEU A 15 -14.44 -51.93 -20.96
CA LEU A 15 -13.20 -51.25 -20.56
C LEU A 15 -12.57 -50.46 -21.72
N VAL A 16 -12.60 -51.01 -22.93
CA VAL A 16 -12.08 -50.32 -24.13
C VAL A 16 -12.97 -49.13 -24.52
N ILE A 17 -14.29 -49.23 -24.37
CA ILE A 17 -15.23 -48.12 -24.60
C ILE A 17 -15.05 -47.00 -23.57
N LEU A 18 -14.81 -47.33 -22.30
CA LEU A 18 -14.55 -46.34 -21.24
C LEU A 18 -13.20 -45.61 -21.46
N ILE A 19 -12.16 -46.33 -21.89
CA ILE A 19 -10.86 -45.72 -22.22
C ILE A 19 -10.96 -44.83 -23.47
N LEU A 20 -11.79 -45.18 -24.44
CA LEU A 20 -12.02 -44.36 -25.63
C LEU A 20 -12.88 -43.10 -25.35
N LEU A 21 -13.77 -43.15 -24.35
CA LEU A 21 -14.57 -41.98 -23.93
C LEU A 21 -13.76 -40.98 -23.09
N ASP A 22 -12.75 -41.43 -22.33
CA ASP A 22 -11.83 -40.55 -21.59
C ASP A 22 -10.86 -39.77 -22.49
N ILE A 23 -10.60 -40.26 -23.71
CA ILE A 23 -9.71 -39.59 -24.68
C ILE A 23 -10.42 -38.47 -25.45
N LEU A 24 -11.76 -38.40 -25.39
CA LEU A 24 -12.58 -37.44 -26.13
C LEU A 24 -13.50 -36.63 -25.21
N SER A 25 -12.97 -35.67 -24.45
CA SER A 25 -13.81 -34.64 -23.81
C SER A 25 -13.10 -33.30 -23.61
N ILE A 26 -13.63 -32.30 -24.32
CA ILE A 26 -13.32 -30.86 -24.36
C ILE A 26 -13.88 -30.18 -23.08
N PRO A 27 -13.26 -29.10 -22.54
CA PRO A 27 -13.67 -28.51 -21.28
C PRO A 27 -14.85 -27.54 -21.44
N TYR A 28 -15.82 -27.60 -20.52
CA TYR A 28 -16.79 -26.52 -20.32
C TYR A 28 -16.95 -26.17 -18.83
N THR A 29 -17.17 -24.87 -18.63
CA THR A 29 -17.11 -24.08 -17.39
C THR A 29 -18.37 -24.18 -16.52
N GLY A 30 -18.23 -24.07 -15.19
CA GLY A 30 -19.36 -23.77 -14.31
C GLY A 30 -19.01 -23.84 -12.83
N LYS A 31 -19.46 -22.85 -12.06
CA LYS A 31 -19.21 -22.66 -10.63
C LYS A 31 -20.03 -23.64 -9.78
N ASP A 32 -19.44 -24.07 -8.65
CA ASP A 32 -19.96 -23.97 -7.27
C ASP A 32 -19.40 -25.13 -6.45
N TYR A 33 -18.52 -24.82 -5.50
CA TYR A 33 -17.96 -25.77 -4.54
C TYR A 33 -18.62 -25.47 -3.19
N ASP A 34 -19.60 -26.29 -2.85
CA ASP A 34 -20.09 -26.41 -1.48
C ASP A 34 -19.73 -27.80 -0.96
N SER A 35 -19.37 -27.83 0.30
CA SER A 35 -18.75 -28.94 1.02
C SER A 35 -19.57 -30.23 0.98
N THR A 36 -18.98 -31.32 0.49
CA THR A 36 -19.14 -32.71 0.96
C THR A 36 -18.38 -33.64 0.00
N MET A 37 -17.85 -34.77 0.51
CA MET A 37 -17.14 -35.85 -0.21
C MET A 37 -15.61 -35.75 -0.29
N MET A 38 -14.95 -36.20 0.78
CA MET A 38 -13.66 -36.89 0.69
C MET A 38 -13.68 -38.11 1.62
N GLU A 39 -14.42 -39.14 1.22
CA GLU A 39 -14.14 -40.52 1.61
C GLU A 39 -14.23 -41.38 0.34
N ALA A 40 -13.26 -42.29 0.20
CA ALA A 40 -13.07 -43.29 -0.85
C ALA A 40 -12.06 -42.92 -1.96
N HIS A 41 -10.77 -43.07 -1.63
CA HIS A 41 -9.81 -43.80 -2.48
C HIS A 41 -8.62 -44.25 -1.62
N ASN A 42 -8.79 -45.39 -0.94
CA ASN A 42 -7.71 -46.18 -0.35
C ASN A 42 -7.70 -47.54 -1.06
N SER A 43 -6.66 -47.82 -1.84
CA SER A 43 -6.15 -49.19 -2.03
C SER A 43 -4.79 -49.18 -2.73
N SER A 44 -3.74 -48.89 -1.97
CA SER A 44 -2.43 -49.58 -2.05
C SER A 44 -1.65 -49.23 -0.77
N HIS A 45 -2.07 -49.85 0.32
CA HIS A 45 -1.44 -49.72 1.62
C HIS A 45 -0.06 -50.39 1.62
N PHE A 46 1.01 -49.59 1.57
CA PHE A 46 2.26 -49.91 2.25
C PHE A 46 2.12 -49.45 3.71
N GLU A 47 1.74 -50.36 4.60
CA GLU A 47 1.76 -50.10 6.05
C GLU A 47 3.21 -50.00 6.55
N PHE A 48 3.72 -48.78 6.70
CA PHE A 48 4.91 -48.54 7.52
C PHE A 48 4.50 -48.44 9.00
N SER A 49 5.04 -49.35 9.81
CA SER A 49 4.99 -49.32 11.27
C SER A 49 5.60 -48.03 11.83
N PHE A 50 4.78 -47.11 12.38
CA PHE A 50 5.24 -45.91 13.08
C PHE A 50 4.99 -46.01 14.59
N THR A 51 6.07 -45.88 15.38
CA THR A 51 6.10 -45.86 16.85
C THR A 51 5.60 -44.54 17.45
N SER A 52 4.97 -44.58 18.64
CA SER A 52 4.61 -43.40 19.44
C SER A 52 5.86 -42.62 19.89
N LEU A 53 5.83 -41.28 19.82
CA LEU A 53 6.95 -40.39 20.20
C LEU A 53 6.47 -39.19 21.02
N ASN A 54 7.20 -38.85 22.07
CA ASN A 54 7.09 -37.59 22.81
C ASN A 54 8.10 -36.58 22.24
N ILE A 55 7.62 -35.41 21.82
CA ILE A 55 8.42 -34.37 21.18
C ILE A 55 8.23 -33.05 21.93
N ALA A 56 9.32 -32.37 22.28
CA ALA A 56 9.28 -31.00 22.80
C ALA A 56 9.73 -30.00 21.73
N ILE A 57 9.00 -28.90 21.58
CA ILE A 57 9.38 -27.77 20.72
C ILE A 57 9.65 -26.54 21.60
N ILE A 58 10.91 -26.14 21.69
CA ILE A 58 11.33 -24.94 22.40
C ILE A 58 11.29 -23.75 21.43
N GLY A 59 10.59 -22.68 21.79
CA GLY A 59 10.30 -21.55 20.89
C GLY A 59 9.04 -21.77 20.04
N SER A 60 8.08 -22.55 20.57
CA SER A 60 6.85 -22.98 19.89
C SER A 60 5.89 -21.84 19.52
N SER A 61 6.00 -20.65 20.12
CA SER A 61 5.20 -19.50 19.71
C SER A 61 5.89 -18.66 18.63
N GLY A 62 7.10 -19.02 18.21
CA GLY A 62 7.86 -18.32 17.17
C GLY A 62 7.32 -18.54 15.75
N TYR A 63 7.92 -17.87 14.78
CA TYR A 63 7.52 -17.92 13.36
C TYR A 63 7.50 -19.36 12.81
N ILE A 64 8.59 -20.10 12.97
CA ILE A 64 8.66 -21.51 12.56
C ILE A 64 7.93 -22.40 13.59
N GLY A 65 8.15 -22.13 14.89
CA GLY A 65 7.66 -22.98 15.97
C GLY A 65 6.13 -23.14 15.97
N SER A 66 5.39 -22.08 15.69
CA SER A 66 3.91 -22.12 15.68
C SER A 66 3.36 -23.00 14.56
N ARG A 67 3.96 -22.93 13.37
CA ARG A 67 3.62 -23.82 12.24
C ARG A 67 4.04 -25.27 12.52
N LEU A 68 5.24 -25.47 13.08
CA LEU A 68 5.76 -26.79 13.41
C LEU A 68 4.90 -27.50 14.46
N LEU A 69 4.51 -26.80 15.52
CA LEU A 69 3.65 -27.34 16.56
C LEU A 69 2.35 -27.86 15.98
N HIS A 70 1.65 -27.04 15.19
CA HIS A 70 0.40 -27.43 14.55
C HIS A 70 0.58 -28.58 13.54
N HIS A 71 1.67 -28.56 12.77
CA HIS A 71 2.00 -29.62 11.80
C HIS A 71 2.23 -30.97 12.48
N LEU A 72 3.03 -30.99 13.55
CA LEU A 72 3.37 -32.24 14.24
C LEU A 72 2.19 -32.78 15.07
N GLN A 73 1.35 -31.92 15.65
CA GLN A 73 0.15 -32.34 16.39
C GLN A 73 -0.90 -33.05 15.53
N LYS A 74 -0.91 -32.79 14.22
CA LYS A 74 -1.78 -33.50 13.26
C LYS A 74 -1.35 -34.95 13.02
N ILE A 75 -0.15 -35.34 13.42
CA ILE A 75 0.35 -36.71 13.27
C ILE A 75 -0.18 -37.54 14.44
N HIS A 76 -1.24 -38.32 14.21
CA HIS A 76 -2.06 -39.04 15.20
C HIS A 76 -1.32 -39.91 16.25
N ARG A 77 -0.01 -40.15 16.13
CA ARG A 77 0.78 -40.97 17.05
C ARG A 77 1.90 -40.22 17.78
N TRP A 78 2.04 -38.91 17.60
CA TRP A 78 3.06 -38.11 18.27
C TRP A 78 2.43 -37.22 19.35
N ASN A 79 3.00 -37.27 20.55
CA ASN A 79 2.67 -36.38 21.64
C ASN A 79 3.62 -35.19 21.61
N VAL A 80 3.12 -34.01 21.24
CA VAL A 80 3.94 -32.82 20.96
C VAL A 80 3.62 -31.72 21.97
N ALA A 81 4.62 -31.33 22.75
CA ALA A 81 4.55 -30.24 23.72
C ALA A 81 5.30 -29.00 23.21
N GLY A 82 4.67 -27.83 23.31
CA GLY A 82 5.28 -26.54 22.99
C GLY A 82 5.71 -25.80 24.26
N TYR A 83 6.91 -25.24 24.23
CA TYR A 83 7.48 -24.38 25.30
C TYR A 83 7.90 -23.03 24.70
N ASP A 84 7.74 -21.94 25.44
CA ASP A 84 8.15 -20.61 25.01
C ASP A 84 8.35 -19.65 26.20
N GLN A 85 9.47 -18.92 26.22
CA GLN A 85 9.79 -17.94 27.26
C GLN A 85 8.78 -16.78 27.36
N LYS A 86 7.97 -16.54 26.32
CA LYS A 86 6.89 -15.53 26.35
C LYS A 86 5.76 -15.91 27.31
N LEU A 87 5.70 -17.17 27.73
CA LEU A 87 4.72 -17.67 28.69
C LEU A 87 5.43 -17.94 30.03
N PRO A 88 4.88 -17.48 31.18
CA PRO A 88 5.48 -17.71 32.48
C PRO A 88 5.74 -19.20 32.76
N GLY A 89 6.94 -19.55 33.21
CA GLY A 89 7.31 -20.93 33.57
C GLY A 89 7.52 -21.89 32.40
N GLN A 90 7.57 -21.40 31.16
CA GLN A 90 7.78 -22.21 29.96
C GLN A 90 9.10 -21.91 29.25
N ALA A 91 10.04 -21.20 29.88
CA ALA A 91 11.38 -21.11 29.31
C ALA A 91 12.07 -22.48 29.35
N SER A 92 12.98 -22.72 28.42
CA SER A 92 13.86 -23.91 28.37
C SER A 92 14.50 -24.27 29.72
N ARG A 93 15.01 -23.26 30.44
CA ARG A 93 15.60 -23.40 31.78
C ARG A 93 14.59 -23.77 32.87
N ASP A 94 13.31 -23.45 32.68
CA ASP A 94 12.24 -23.73 33.64
C ASP A 94 11.69 -25.16 33.48
N ILE A 95 12.00 -25.84 32.36
CA ILE A 95 11.63 -27.24 32.15
C ILE A 95 12.43 -28.09 33.13
N VAL A 96 11.74 -28.77 34.04
CA VAL A 96 12.34 -29.69 35.01
C VAL A 96 13.04 -30.84 34.30
N THR A 97 14.21 -31.27 34.79
CA THR A 97 15.06 -32.28 34.12
C THR A 97 14.31 -33.60 33.93
N GLU A 98 13.57 -34.06 34.93
CA GLU A 98 12.75 -35.27 34.87
C GLU A 98 11.70 -35.21 33.74
N ASP A 99 11.11 -34.04 33.50
CA ASP A 99 10.15 -33.83 32.40
C ASP A 99 10.85 -33.76 31.05
N LEU A 100 11.99 -33.05 30.97
CA LEU A 100 12.79 -32.97 29.75
C LEU A 100 13.21 -34.35 29.26
N GLN A 101 13.53 -35.27 30.16
CA GLN A 101 13.98 -36.62 29.85
C GLN A 101 12.85 -37.57 29.38
N LYS A 102 11.57 -37.17 29.49
CA LYS A 102 10.43 -37.94 28.96
C LYS A 102 10.28 -37.83 27.44
N PHE A 103 10.87 -36.80 26.83
CA PHE A 103 10.85 -36.58 25.39
C PHE A 103 11.88 -37.47 24.68
N GLN A 104 11.58 -37.99 23.49
CA GLN A 104 12.61 -38.66 22.68
C GLN A 104 13.33 -37.67 21.77
N VAL A 105 12.63 -36.60 21.38
CA VAL A 105 13.16 -35.56 20.51
C VAL A 105 12.85 -34.18 21.08
N VAL A 106 13.85 -33.32 21.09
CA VAL A 106 13.72 -31.90 21.45
C VAL A 106 14.12 -31.08 20.24
N VAL A 107 13.21 -30.25 19.74
CA VAL A 107 13.45 -29.30 18.65
C VAL A 107 13.61 -27.91 19.25
N TYR A 108 14.79 -27.33 19.07
CA TYR A 108 15.15 -26.04 19.63
C TYR A 108 15.14 -24.95 18.55
N LEU A 109 14.14 -24.08 18.63
CA LEU A 109 13.94 -22.91 17.75
C LEU A 109 13.98 -21.59 18.53
N ALA A 110 14.23 -21.63 19.84
CA ALA A 110 14.30 -20.45 20.68
C ALA A 110 15.65 -19.74 20.51
N GLY A 111 15.65 -18.47 20.12
CA GLY A 111 16.88 -17.69 19.98
C GLY A 111 16.56 -16.28 19.52
N LEU A 112 17.50 -15.37 19.75
CA LEU A 112 17.46 -14.04 19.16
C LEU A 112 17.91 -14.13 17.70
N THR A 113 17.01 -13.76 16.79
CA THR A 113 17.27 -13.70 15.35
C THR A 113 17.24 -12.28 14.79
N ASP A 114 16.86 -11.31 15.61
CA ASP A 114 16.87 -9.88 15.28
C ASP A 114 18.30 -9.35 15.40
N ARG A 115 18.86 -8.87 14.28
CA ARG A 115 20.26 -8.45 14.19
C ARG A 115 20.54 -7.19 15.00
N ASP A 116 19.59 -6.26 15.09
CA ASP A 116 19.76 -5.03 15.85
C ASP A 116 19.77 -5.32 17.35
N ILE A 117 18.83 -6.14 17.83
CA ILE A 117 18.85 -6.63 19.22
C ILE A 117 20.15 -7.37 19.50
N CYS A 118 20.63 -8.19 18.56
CA CYS A 118 21.86 -8.95 18.78
C CYS A 118 23.11 -8.06 18.89
N ARG A 119 23.14 -6.97 18.13
CA ARG A 119 24.21 -5.97 18.15
C ARG A 119 24.17 -5.11 19.41
N ASP A 120 22.98 -4.66 19.79
CA ASP A 120 22.79 -3.72 20.89
C ASP A 120 22.84 -4.41 22.27
N HIS A 121 22.57 -5.72 22.33
CA HIS A 121 22.58 -6.53 23.55
C HIS A 121 23.43 -7.82 23.42
N PRO A 122 24.76 -7.72 23.26
CA PRO A 122 25.62 -8.87 22.98
C PRO A 122 25.63 -9.95 24.09
N ASN A 123 25.46 -9.56 25.36
CA ASN A 123 25.37 -10.51 26.48
C ASN A 123 24.09 -11.34 26.41
N ASP A 124 22.96 -10.72 26.09
CA ASP A 124 21.69 -11.41 25.87
C ASP A 124 21.78 -12.35 24.67
N THR A 125 22.47 -11.93 23.60
CA THR A 125 22.75 -12.75 22.42
C THR A 125 23.52 -14.00 22.81
N GLU A 126 24.62 -13.87 23.55
CA GLU A 126 25.42 -15.02 23.98
C GLU A 126 24.60 -15.96 24.87
N TYR A 127 23.85 -15.42 25.83
CA TYR A 127 23.01 -16.22 26.72
C TYR A 127 21.94 -16.98 25.92
N LYS A 128 21.12 -16.28 25.13
CA LYS A 128 19.94 -16.84 24.45
C LYS A 128 20.30 -17.72 23.25
N ASN A 129 21.36 -17.39 22.51
CA ASN A 129 21.75 -18.14 21.31
C ASN A 129 22.74 -19.26 21.59
N VAL A 130 23.56 -19.18 22.64
CA VAL A 130 24.62 -20.17 22.91
C VAL A 130 24.38 -20.91 24.22
N LYS A 131 24.32 -20.19 25.34
CA LYS A 131 24.31 -20.82 26.67
C LYS A 131 23.02 -21.60 26.94
N ASP A 132 21.86 -21.04 26.60
CA ASP A 132 20.56 -21.64 26.93
C ASP A 132 20.36 -23.04 26.33
N ILE A 133 20.62 -23.19 25.03
CA ILE A 133 20.58 -24.50 24.35
C ILE A 133 21.66 -25.46 24.87
N TYR A 134 22.84 -24.95 25.19
CA TYR A 134 23.94 -25.77 25.69
C TYR A 134 23.59 -26.37 27.07
N ASP A 135 23.05 -25.54 27.98
CA ASP A 135 22.60 -25.97 29.30
C ASP A 135 21.38 -26.90 29.21
N LEU A 136 20.48 -26.70 28.25
CA LEU A 136 19.40 -27.64 27.95
C LEU A 136 19.97 -29.00 27.50
N ALA A 137 20.91 -29.01 26.55
CA ALA A 137 21.51 -30.23 26.01
C ALA A 137 22.25 -31.04 27.08
N LYS A 138 22.88 -30.38 28.07
CA LYS A 138 23.55 -31.05 29.19
C LYS A 138 22.62 -31.81 30.12
N ARG A 139 21.33 -31.47 30.15
CA ARG A 139 20.30 -32.13 30.99
C ARG A 139 19.58 -33.26 30.27
N MET A 140 19.82 -33.41 28.96
CA MET A 140 19.25 -34.47 28.13
C MET A 140 20.06 -35.77 28.23
N LEU A 141 19.39 -36.90 28.00
CA LEU A 141 19.96 -38.25 27.95
C LEU A 141 20.59 -38.55 26.58
N GLN A 142 21.55 -39.46 26.58
CA GLN A 142 22.23 -39.98 25.39
C GLN A 142 21.27 -40.61 24.35
N SER A 143 20.14 -41.18 24.81
CA SER A 143 19.12 -41.79 23.95
C SER A 143 18.26 -40.77 23.21
N GLN A 144 18.25 -39.51 23.65
CA GLN A 144 17.47 -38.45 23.05
C GLN A 144 18.17 -37.83 21.83
N LEU A 145 17.38 -37.16 21.00
CA LEU A 145 17.85 -36.33 19.89
C LEU A 145 17.53 -34.85 20.18
N LEU A 146 18.53 -33.98 20.06
CA LEU A 146 18.38 -32.54 19.96
C LEU A 146 18.49 -32.09 18.50
N ILE A 147 17.45 -31.48 17.95
CA ILE A 147 17.49 -30.79 16.66
C ILE A 147 17.54 -29.29 16.94
N PHE A 148 18.50 -28.56 16.36
CA PHE A 148 18.59 -27.12 16.54
C PHE A 148 18.62 -26.35 15.22
N ALA A 149 17.95 -25.20 15.21
CA ALA A 149 18.02 -24.25 14.11
C ALA A 149 19.38 -23.57 14.07
N SER A 150 20.01 -23.55 12.90
CA SER A 150 21.19 -22.75 12.59
C SER A 150 20.94 -21.87 11.36
N THR A 151 21.91 -21.07 10.96
CA THR A 151 21.78 -20.10 9.86
C THR A 151 22.74 -20.40 8.72
N SER A 152 22.26 -20.20 7.50
CA SER A 152 23.06 -20.25 6.28
C SER A 152 23.88 -18.99 6.03
N GLU A 153 23.63 -17.90 6.77
CA GLU A 153 24.33 -16.61 6.67
C GLU A 153 25.83 -16.70 6.99
N ILE A 154 26.27 -17.76 7.65
CA ILE A 154 27.70 -18.08 7.82
C ILE A 154 28.44 -18.27 6.47
N ALA A 155 27.70 -18.50 5.39
CA ALA A 155 28.20 -18.64 4.03
C ALA A 155 28.18 -17.30 3.27
N ALA A 156 27.93 -16.18 3.96
CA ALA A 156 28.04 -14.85 3.38
C ALA A 156 29.41 -14.62 2.71
N GLY A 157 29.41 -13.92 1.58
CA GLY A 157 30.61 -13.60 0.80
C GLY A 157 30.94 -14.62 -0.31
N PHE A 158 30.13 -15.67 -0.49
CA PHE A 158 30.32 -16.67 -1.54
C PHE A 158 29.35 -16.52 -2.72
N GLY A 159 28.39 -15.59 -2.61
CA GLY A 159 27.47 -15.24 -3.67
C GLY A 159 26.69 -16.43 -4.19
N LYS A 160 26.83 -16.74 -5.49
CA LYS A 160 26.10 -17.82 -6.15
C LYS A 160 26.71 -19.20 -5.96
N THR A 161 27.97 -19.27 -5.56
CA THR A 161 28.71 -20.53 -5.43
C THR A 161 28.09 -21.37 -4.31
N PRO A 162 27.48 -22.52 -4.61
CA PRO A 162 26.82 -23.34 -3.58
C PRO A 162 27.84 -23.91 -2.60
N MET A 163 27.64 -23.66 -1.31
CA MET A 163 28.54 -24.10 -0.25
C MET A 163 28.09 -25.41 0.40
N ASP A 164 29.03 -26.32 0.64
CA ASP A 164 28.83 -27.55 1.40
C ASP A 164 29.00 -27.29 2.91
N GLU A 165 28.55 -28.22 3.77
CA GLU A 165 28.57 -28.00 5.23
C GLU A 165 29.97 -27.82 5.84
N LEU A 166 31.00 -28.33 5.15
CA LEU A 166 32.41 -28.27 5.56
C LEU A 166 33.21 -27.17 4.85
N SER A 167 32.59 -26.41 3.96
CA SER A 167 33.27 -25.34 3.24
C SER A 167 33.77 -24.25 4.21
N PRO A 168 34.90 -23.59 3.89
CA PRO A 168 35.46 -22.54 4.74
C PRO A 168 34.48 -21.37 4.86
N VAL A 169 34.41 -20.79 6.05
CA VAL A 169 33.59 -19.59 6.33
C VAL A 169 34.46 -18.34 6.37
N GLN A 170 33.83 -17.16 6.33
CA GLN A 170 34.52 -15.86 6.38
C GLN A 170 34.18 -15.10 7.68
N PRO A 171 34.88 -15.34 8.80
CA PRO A 171 34.52 -14.77 10.11
C PRO A 171 34.52 -13.25 10.17
N HIS A 172 35.30 -12.58 9.31
CA HIS A 172 35.35 -11.12 9.23
C HIS A 172 34.05 -10.48 8.69
N LEU A 173 33.17 -11.27 8.06
CA LEU A 173 31.84 -10.85 7.62
C LEU A 173 30.74 -11.15 8.64
N PHE A 174 31.07 -11.78 9.77
CA PHE A 174 30.07 -12.16 10.76
C PHE A 174 29.65 -10.95 11.59
N ASP A 175 28.35 -10.70 11.60
CA ASP A 175 27.76 -9.84 12.62
C ASP A 175 27.62 -10.60 13.97
N PRO A 176 27.25 -9.90 15.06
CA PRO A 176 27.10 -10.52 16.38
C PRO A 176 26.12 -11.71 16.40
N TYR A 177 25.07 -11.68 15.58
CA TYR A 177 24.13 -12.78 15.45
C TYR A 177 24.81 -14.01 14.84
N VAL A 178 25.38 -13.89 13.63
CA VAL A 178 26.03 -15.00 12.91
C VAL A 178 27.18 -15.59 13.74
N ALA A 179 27.98 -14.72 14.38
CA ALA A 179 29.07 -15.15 15.25
C ALA A 179 28.56 -15.99 16.45
N SER A 180 27.44 -15.60 17.07
CA SER A 180 26.82 -16.37 18.16
C SER A 180 26.32 -17.74 17.68
N ILE A 181 25.72 -17.81 16.49
CA ILE A 181 25.26 -19.07 15.91
C ILE A 181 26.43 -20.02 15.63
N MET A 182 27.55 -19.51 15.13
CA MET A 182 28.76 -20.30 14.91
C MET A 182 29.35 -20.84 16.22
N ARG A 183 29.38 -20.01 17.28
CA ARG A 183 29.80 -20.47 18.62
C ARG A 183 28.90 -21.57 19.15
N ARG A 184 27.57 -21.44 19.00
CA ARG A 184 26.60 -22.50 19.34
C ARG A 184 26.90 -23.80 18.61
N GLU A 185 27.09 -23.77 17.29
CA GLU A 185 27.39 -24.97 16.51
C GLU A 185 28.63 -25.70 17.04
N ASN A 186 29.70 -24.94 17.32
CA ASN A 186 30.95 -25.50 17.84
C ASN A 186 30.79 -26.05 19.27
N ALA A 187 30.09 -25.33 20.14
CA ALA A 187 29.86 -25.76 21.53
C ALA A 187 29.05 -27.07 21.60
N LEU A 188 27.99 -27.18 20.79
CA LEU A 188 27.17 -28.40 20.72
C LEU A 188 27.89 -29.55 20.03
N ARG A 189 28.69 -29.28 18.99
CA ARG A 189 29.56 -30.29 18.38
C ARG A 189 30.53 -30.87 19.39
N LYS A 190 31.20 -30.00 20.14
CA LYS A 190 32.12 -30.40 21.20
C LYS A 190 31.41 -31.25 22.26
N LEU A 191 30.27 -30.79 22.75
CA LEU A 191 29.47 -31.53 23.74
C LEU A 191 29.08 -32.93 23.26
N SER A 192 28.57 -33.06 22.03
CA SER A 192 28.11 -34.36 21.50
C SER A 192 29.26 -35.34 21.22
N LEU A 193 30.42 -34.84 20.77
CA LEU A 193 31.56 -35.70 20.43
C LEU A 193 32.41 -36.09 21.64
N GLU A 194 32.56 -35.20 22.63
CA GLU A 194 33.44 -35.44 23.79
C GLU A 194 32.71 -36.03 25.00
N SER A 195 31.40 -35.77 25.18
CA SER A 195 30.63 -36.33 26.30
C SER A 195 29.86 -37.57 25.86
N LEU A 196 30.15 -38.71 26.50
CA LEU A 196 29.43 -39.97 26.27
C LEU A 196 27.96 -39.90 26.70
N THR A 197 27.61 -39.04 27.66
CA THR A 197 26.24 -38.93 28.21
C THR A 197 25.36 -37.92 27.48
N ALA A 198 25.96 -37.04 26.65
CA ALA A 198 25.22 -36.03 25.89
C ALA A 198 24.27 -36.66 24.85
N PRO A 199 23.17 -35.99 24.47
CA PRO A 199 22.24 -36.47 23.44
C PRO A 199 22.91 -36.52 22.06
N ARG A 200 22.26 -37.19 21.10
CA ARG A 200 22.56 -36.98 19.67
C ARG A 200 22.13 -35.57 19.28
N ILE A 201 22.88 -34.91 18.40
CA ILE A 201 22.64 -33.53 18.01
C ILE A 201 22.65 -33.39 16.49
N VAL A 202 21.57 -32.84 15.94
CA VAL A 202 21.47 -32.48 14.53
C VAL A 202 21.26 -30.97 14.40
N GLY A 203 22.21 -30.29 13.76
CA GLY A 203 22.06 -28.90 13.37
C GLY A 203 21.49 -28.76 11.97
N LEU A 204 20.57 -27.82 11.78
CA LEU A 204 19.97 -27.54 10.47
C LEU A 204 20.21 -26.07 10.12
N ARG A 205 21.09 -25.80 9.15
CA ARG A 205 21.32 -24.44 8.64
C ARG A 205 20.24 -24.11 7.63
N PHE A 206 19.30 -23.28 8.04
CA PHE A 206 18.18 -22.90 7.19
C PHE A 206 18.61 -21.84 6.17
N GLY A 207 18.22 -22.01 4.90
CA GLY A 207 17.95 -20.86 4.03
C GLY A 207 16.93 -19.92 4.68
N LEU A 208 16.78 -18.71 4.17
CA LEU A 208 15.76 -17.77 4.64
C LEU A 208 14.39 -18.46 4.53
N VAL A 209 13.75 -18.70 5.68
CA VAL A 209 12.50 -19.46 5.74
C VAL A 209 11.34 -18.57 5.29
N ILE A 210 10.59 -19.00 4.29
CA ILE A 210 9.48 -18.24 3.71
C ILE A 210 8.20 -19.08 3.70
N GLY A 211 7.10 -18.47 4.14
CA GLY A 211 5.76 -19.06 4.15
C GLY A 211 4.85 -18.43 5.20
N LEU A 212 3.55 -18.73 5.14
CA LEU A 212 2.60 -18.21 6.12
C LEU A 212 2.83 -18.82 7.51
N SER A 213 2.60 -18.04 8.55
CA SER A 213 2.63 -18.50 9.93
C SER A 213 1.66 -17.69 10.77
N ASP A 214 1.22 -18.29 11.87
CA ASP A 214 0.42 -17.54 12.85
C ASP A 214 1.31 -16.47 13.51
N SER A 215 2.55 -16.80 13.86
CA SER A 215 3.52 -15.82 14.34
C SER A 215 4.31 -15.20 13.20
N GLN A 216 3.60 -14.49 12.32
CA GLN A 216 4.12 -13.98 11.06
C GLN A 216 5.29 -13.00 11.22
N ARG A 217 6.36 -13.23 10.44
CA ARG A 217 7.42 -12.26 10.17
C ARG A 217 7.15 -11.58 8.82
N ILE A 218 7.37 -10.26 8.73
CA ILE A 218 7.11 -9.44 7.53
C ILE A 218 8.30 -8.58 7.11
N ASP A 219 9.42 -8.72 7.82
CA ASP A 219 10.57 -7.83 7.79
C ASP A 219 11.69 -8.28 6.83
N PHE A 220 11.52 -9.41 6.13
CA PHE A 220 12.54 -9.92 5.21
C PHE A 220 12.00 -10.68 4.00
N GLY A 221 12.83 -10.74 2.95
CA GLY A 221 12.64 -11.57 1.76
C GLY A 221 11.32 -11.30 1.03
N HIS A 222 10.67 -12.37 0.58
CA HIS A 222 9.39 -12.31 -0.14
C HIS A 222 8.27 -11.64 0.67
N MET A 223 8.25 -11.86 1.99
CA MET A 223 7.19 -11.35 2.88
C MET A 223 7.19 -9.83 2.92
N GLN A 224 8.38 -9.24 3.08
CA GLN A 224 8.58 -7.79 3.08
C GLN A 224 8.17 -7.19 1.75
N TYR A 225 8.64 -7.74 0.63
CA TYR A 225 8.31 -7.23 -0.68
C TYR A 225 6.83 -7.35 -1.03
N ILE A 226 6.16 -8.45 -0.70
CA ILE A 226 4.70 -8.56 -0.92
C ILE A 226 3.97 -7.53 -0.04
N CYS A 227 4.36 -7.34 1.22
CA CYS A 227 3.76 -6.29 2.06
C CYS A 227 3.96 -4.91 1.43
N GLN A 228 5.18 -4.57 0.99
CA GLN A 228 5.47 -3.29 0.35
C GLN A 228 4.68 -3.10 -0.95
N ALA A 229 4.58 -4.14 -1.79
CA ALA A 229 3.78 -4.10 -3.02
C ALA A 229 2.30 -3.84 -2.75
N PHE A 230 1.69 -4.56 -1.79
CA PHE A 230 0.25 -4.48 -1.59
C PHE A 230 -0.22 -3.37 -0.64
N LEU A 231 0.66 -2.84 0.20
CA LEU A 231 0.41 -1.69 1.07
C LEU A 231 0.84 -0.37 0.38
N GLY A 232 2.03 -0.36 -0.24
CA GLY A 232 2.68 0.83 -0.77
C GLY A 232 2.76 0.92 -2.30
N GLY A 233 2.49 -0.16 -3.05
CA GLY A 233 2.59 -0.18 -4.51
C GLY A 233 4.03 -0.12 -5.04
N ARG A 234 5.03 -0.26 -4.17
CA ARG A 234 6.45 -0.11 -4.48
C ARG A 234 7.27 -1.16 -3.78
N LEU A 235 8.38 -1.56 -4.38
CA LEU A 235 9.38 -2.44 -3.81
C LEU A 235 10.68 -1.66 -3.61
N HIS A 236 11.13 -1.53 -2.38
CA HIS A 236 12.41 -0.89 -2.07
C HIS A 236 13.53 -1.93 -2.04
N VAL A 237 14.29 -1.99 -3.12
CA VAL A 237 15.35 -2.97 -3.34
C VAL A 237 16.69 -2.37 -2.96
N VAL A 238 17.38 -3.05 -2.04
CA VAL A 238 18.75 -2.74 -1.64
C VAL A 238 19.63 -3.92 -2.02
N HIS A 239 20.82 -3.66 -2.58
CA HIS A 239 21.77 -4.69 -3.01
C HIS A 239 21.15 -5.71 -3.99
N PRO A 240 20.67 -5.27 -5.17
CA PRO A 240 19.87 -6.10 -6.08
C PRO A 240 20.56 -7.40 -6.53
N GLU A 241 21.89 -7.38 -6.67
CA GLU A 241 22.67 -8.54 -7.12
C GLU A 241 22.90 -9.59 -6.04
N ALA A 242 22.65 -9.26 -4.77
CA ALA A 242 23.00 -10.12 -3.65
C ALA A 242 22.18 -11.43 -3.69
N TYR A 243 22.86 -12.57 -3.61
CA TYR A 243 22.21 -13.88 -3.68
C TYR A 243 21.77 -14.39 -2.31
N ARG A 244 20.63 -15.07 -2.23
CA ARG A 244 20.15 -15.67 -0.99
C ARG A 244 19.59 -17.07 -1.24
N SER A 245 19.84 -17.97 -0.30
CA SER A 245 19.16 -19.26 -0.21
C SER A 245 17.83 -19.11 0.50
N PHE A 246 16.78 -19.68 -0.06
CA PHE A 246 15.44 -19.70 0.52
C PHE A 246 15.00 -21.13 0.85
N LEU A 247 14.25 -21.26 1.92
CA LEU A 247 13.64 -22.52 2.35
C LEU A 247 12.15 -22.30 2.52
N SER A 248 11.33 -23.05 1.78
CA SER A 248 9.88 -23.00 1.97
C SER A 248 9.51 -23.55 3.35
N MET A 249 8.50 -22.97 4.00
CA MET A 249 8.00 -23.45 5.28
C MET A 249 7.58 -24.93 5.18
N GLU A 250 6.93 -25.34 4.09
CA GLU A 250 6.52 -26.73 3.89
C GLU A 250 7.70 -27.70 3.76
N ASP A 251 8.76 -27.34 3.02
CA ASP A 251 9.96 -28.17 2.95
C ASP A 251 10.66 -28.27 4.31
N LEU A 252 10.68 -27.18 5.10
CA LEU A 252 11.24 -27.20 6.45
C LEU A 252 10.47 -28.15 7.36
N LEU A 253 9.13 -28.06 7.34
CA LEU A 253 8.25 -28.95 8.12
C LEU A 253 8.46 -30.42 7.71
N GLY A 254 8.56 -30.69 6.40
CA GLY A 254 8.87 -32.01 5.86
C GLY A 254 10.25 -32.52 6.30
N ALA A 255 11.29 -31.70 6.16
CA ALA A 255 12.66 -32.03 6.56
C ALA A 255 12.75 -32.36 8.06
N LEU A 256 12.17 -31.52 8.92
CA LEU A 256 12.11 -31.77 10.36
C LEU A 256 11.37 -33.07 10.67
N THR A 257 10.24 -33.33 10.01
CA THR A 257 9.45 -34.56 10.18
C THR A 257 10.30 -35.80 9.86
N VAL A 258 11.10 -35.77 8.79
CA VAL A 258 11.95 -36.90 8.39
C VAL A 258 13.12 -37.10 9.36
N VAL A 259 13.73 -36.03 9.87
CA VAL A 259 14.78 -36.14 10.90
C VAL A 259 14.20 -36.73 12.20
N ILE A 260 13.01 -36.28 12.64
CA ILE A 260 12.31 -36.81 13.83
C ILE A 260 12.00 -38.30 13.67
N LYS A 261 11.48 -38.72 12.50
CA LYS A 261 11.21 -40.14 12.20
C LYS A 261 12.47 -41.00 12.32
N ASN A 262 13.61 -40.45 11.93
CA ASN A 262 14.91 -41.12 11.93
C ASN A 262 15.75 -40.85 13.20
N HIS A 263 15.14 -40.40 14.31
CA HIS A 263 15.89 -39.95 15.49
C HIS A 263 16.95 -40.96 16.01
N ARG A 264 16.66 -42.28 15.93
CA ARG A 264 17.57 -43.34 16.40
C ARG A 264 18.76 -43.61 15.48
N SER A 265 18.62 -43.34 14.18
CA SER A 265 19.65 -43.60 13.16
C SER A 265 20.56 -42.39 12.90
N THR A 266 20.35 -41.28 13.62
CA THR A 266 21.21 -40.10 13.53
C THR A 266 22.61 -40.37 14.11
N LYS A 267 23.62 -39.72 13.51
CA LYS A 267 24.99 -39.69 14.05
C LYS A 267 25.01 -38.95 15.39
N ARG A 268 26.11 -39.08 16.16
CA ARG A 268 26.34 -38.30 17.39
C ARG A 268 26.16 -36.81 17.13
N PHE A 269 26.88 -36.29 16.14
CA PHE A 269 26.70 -34.94 15.64
C PHE A 269 26.56 -34.99 14.12
N ASP A 270 25.56 -34.30 13.58
CA ASP A 270 25.50 -34.02 12.15
C ASP A 270 24.97 -32.60 11.89
N LEU A 271 25.31 -32.08 10.72
CA LEU A 271 24.95 -30.73 10.30
C LEU A 271 24.50 -30.81 8.85
N PHE A 272 23.39 -30.15 8.53
CA PHE A 272 22.80 -30.17 7.19
C PHE A 272 22.37 -28.79 6.72
N HIS A 273 22.56 -28.53 5.43
CA HIS A 273 21.97 -27.39 4.76
C HIS A 273 20.55 -27.72 4.28
N LEU A 274 19.60 -26.84 4.59
CA LEU A 274 18.22 -26.93 4.11
C LEU A 274 17.90 -25.73 3.21
N GLN A 275 17.63 -25.99 1.94
CA GLN A 275 17.31 -24.99 0.93
C GLN A 275 16.37 -25.57 -0.12
N SER A 276 15.34 -24.81 -0.47
CA SER A 276 14.45 -25.09 -1.59
C SER A 276 15.02 -24.56 -2.91
N PHE A 277 15.42 -23.28 -2.94
CA PHE A 277 16.03 -22.62 -4.10
C PHE A 277 16.93 -21.45 -3.66
N SER A 278 17.71 -20.89 -4.58
CA SER A 278 18.43 -19.62 -4.38
C SER A 278 18.03 -18.62 -5.45
N ALA A 279 17.99 -17.34 -5.10
CA ALA A 279 17.67 -16.26 -6.03
C ALA A 279 18.39 -14.98 -5.63
N SER A 280 18.60 -14.08 -6.58
CA SER A 280 19.04 -12.71 -6.28
C SER A 280 17.88 -11.89 -5.69
N VAL A 281 18.21 -10.82 -4.97
CA VAL A 281 17.19 -9.87 -4.49
C VAL A 281 16.39 -9.28 -5.65
N SER A 282 17.06 -8.93 -6.77
CA SER A 282 16.40 -8.40 -7.97
C SER A 282 15.41 -9.39 -8.57
N ASN A 283 15.76 -10.68 -8.63
CA ASN A 283 14.87 -11.72 -9.14
C ASN A 283 13.53 -11.76 -8.39
N ILE A 284 13.62 -11.72 -7.06
CA ILE A 284 12.47 -11.80 -6.16
C ILE A 284 11.60 -10.56 -6.35
N ALA A 285 12.23 -9.38 -6.37
CA ALA A 285 11.52 -8.13 -6.57
C ALA A 285 10.80 -8.09 -7.92
N ASN A 286 11.48 -8.50 -9.01
CA ASN A 286 10.91 -8.57 -10.35
C ASN A 286 9.75 -9.57 -10.42
N ALA A 287 9.87 -10.75 -9.79
CA ALA A 287 8.79 -11.74 -9.74
C ALA A 287 7.56 -11.26 -8.95
N ILE A 288 7.76 -10.54 -7.84
CA ILE A 288 6.66 -9.95 -7.05
C ILE A 288 6.03 -8.77 -7.79
N ALA A 289 6.84 -7.90 -8.38
CA ALA A 289 6.38 -6.77 -9.19
C ALA A 289 5.57 -7.26 -10.40
N LEU A 290 6.00 -8.34 -11.06
CA LEU A 290 5.26 -8.99 -12.12
C LEU A 290 3.84 -9.41 -11.68
N ARG A 291 3.66 -9.91 -10.45
CA ARG A 291 2.35 -10.37 -9.96
C ARG A 291 1.49 -9.25 -9.36
N SER A 292 2.13 -8.24 -8.79
CA SER A 292 1.45 -7.14 -8.07
C SER A 292 1.25 -5.88 -8.91
N GLY A 293 2.01 -5.70 -9.98
CA GLY A 293 2.12 -4.42 -10.71
C GLY A 293 2.92 -3.35 -9.95
N ALA A 294 3.55 -3.69 -8.82
CA ALA A 294 4.31 -2.74 -8.03
C ALA A 294 5.55 -2.22 -8.78
N HIS A 295 5.89 -0.95 -8.55
CA HIS A 295 7.11 -0.36 -9.10
C HIS A 295 8.33 -0.76 -8.29
N ILE A 296 9.47 -0.91 -8.93
CA ILE A 296 10.73 -1.25 -8.27
C ILE A 296 11.58 0.01 -8.13
N PHE A 297 12.01 0.27 -6.90
CA PHE A 297 12.91 1.36 -6.54
C PHE A 297 14.21 0.77 -5.99
N VAL A 298 15.35 1.15 -6.56
CA VAL A 298 16.66 0.66 -6.11
C VAL A 298 17.41 1.79 -5.43
N SER A 299 17.80 1.60 -4.16
CA SER A 299 18.59 2.57 -3.40
C SER A 299 20.10 2.27 -3.48
N ASN A 300 20.93 3.29 -3.67
CA ASN A 300 22.39 3.19 -3.61
C ASN A 300 22.92 3.58 -2.24
N ASP A 301 22.52 2.87 -1.19
CA ASP A 301 23.22 3.03 0.08
C ASP A 301 24.59 2.36 -0.02
N SER A 302 25.59 3.21 -0.21
CA SER A 302 27.02 2.88 -0.36
C SER A 302 27.72 2.58 0.97
N LEU A 303 26.98 2.54 2.09
CA LEU A 303 27.54 2.62 3.45
C LEU A 303 27.70 1.30 4.19
N THR A 304 27.35 0.15 3.61
CA THR A 304 27.52 -1.17 4.27
C THR A 304 28.53 -2.04 3.54
N ASN A 305 29.49 -2.62 4.27
CA ASN A 305 30.42 -3.64 3.76
C ASN A 305 29.65 -4.70 2.99
N PHE A 306 29.91 -4.74 1.69
CA PHE A 306 29.17 -5.52 0.72
C PHE A 306 29.40 -7.02 0.93
N SER A 307 28.32 -7.79 0.96
CA SER A 307 28.35 -9.25 0.87
C SER A 307 27.61 -9.62 -0.40
N ASP A 308 28.29 -10.31 -1.32
CA ASP A 308 27.72 -10.89 -2.55
C ASP A 308 26.52 -11.83 -2.29
N GLY A 309 26.26 -12.12 -1.01
CA GLY A 309 25.25 -13.07 -0.56
C GLY A 309 25.83 -14.47 -0.45
N PHE A 310 24.95 -15.47 -0.59
CA PHE A 310 25.29 -16.87 -0.42
C PHE A 310 24.30 -17.81 -1.10
N SER A 311 24.77 -19.05 -1.35
CA SER A 311 24.00 -20.18 -1.86
C SER A 311 24.47 -21.45 -1.15
N LEU A 312 23.58 -22.42 -0.93
CA LEU A 312 23.88 -23.66 -0.22
C LEU A 312 23.73 -24.87 -1.13
N ASN A 313 24.57 -25.87 -0.92
CA ASN A 313 24.37 -27.21 -1.45
C ASN A 313 23.63 -28.08 -0.44
N THR A 314 22.57 -28.76 -0.87
CA THR A 314 21.74 -29.64 -0.02
C THR A 314 21.94 -31.13 -0.31
N LYS A 315 22.93 -31.49 -1.14
CA LYS A 315 23.21 -32.89 -1.54
C LYS A 315 23.30 -33.82 -0.35
N LYS A 316 23.99 -33.42 0.72
CA LYS A 316 24.14 -34.22 1.95
C LYS A 316 22.79 -34.59 2.58
N PHE A 317 21.89 -33.62 2.77
CA PHE A 317 20.57 -33.89 3.34
C PHE A 317 19.72 -34.78 2.42
N ARG A 318 19.71 -34.49 1.11
CA ARG A 318 18.98 -35.27 0.11
C ARG A 318 19.40 -36.73 0.11
N THR A 319 20.71 -37.00 0.12
CA THR A 319 21.23 -38.38 0.12
C THR A 319 20.98 -39.10 1.45
N ASN A 320 21.20 -38.42 2.58
CA ASN A 320 21.04 -39.06 3.90
C ASN A 320 19.59 -39.42 4.23
N TYR A 321 18.62 -38.63 3.77
CA TYR A 321 17.22 -38.77 4.14
C TYR A 321 16.29 -39.07 2.96
N GLN A 322 16.83 -39.24 1.75
CA GLN A 322 16.06 -39.41 0.50
C GLN A 322 14.98 -38.32 0.33
N PHE A 323 15.30 -37.10 0.75
CA PHE A 323 14.36 -35.99 0.79
C PHE A 323 14.44 -35.15 -0.48
N VAL A 324 13.28 -34.74 -1.01
CA VAL A 324 13.17 -33.84 -2.16
C VAL A 324 12.59 -32.52 -1.69
N PHE A 325 13.32 -31.43 -1.92
CA PHE A 325 12.83 -30.07 -1.69
C PHE A 325 11.98 -29.64 -2.88
N ASN A 326 10.72 -29.27 -2.65
CA ASN A 326 9.74 -28.95 -3.69
C ASN A 326 9.40 -27.45 -3.77
N GLY A 327 9.87 -26.64 -2.82
CA GLY A 327 9.63 -25.21 -2.80
C GLY A 327 10.24 -24.51 -4.00
N SER A 328 9.46 -23.62 -4.62
CA SER A 328 9.90 -22.74 -5.70
C SER A 328 9.45 -21.31 -5.44
N GLN A 329 10.13 -20.35 -6.06
CA GLN A 329 9.79 -18.93 -5.92
C GLN A 329 8.35 -18.64 -6.35
N ASP A 330 7.92 -19.14 -7.51
CA ASP A 330 6.56 -18.91 -8.03
C ASP A 330 5.48 -19.48 -7.11
N LYS A 331 5.69 -20.69 -6.57
CA LYS A 331 4.74 -21.32 -5.65
C LYS A 331 4.60 -20.49 -4.37
N ILE A 332 5.74 -20.09 -3.79
CA ILE A 332 5.76 -19.27 -2.57
C ILE A 332 5.08 -17.92 -2.80
N ILE A 333 5.44 -17.18 -3.87
CA ILE A 333 4.82 -15.89 -4.17
C ILE A 333 3.31 -16.05 -4.33
N SER A 334 2.87 -17.09 -5.04
CA SER A 334 1.43 -17.35 -5.26
C SER A 334 0.70 -17.64 -3.95
N GLU A 335 1.25 -18.52 -3.10
CA GLU A 335 0.67 -18.85 -1.79
C GLU A 335 0.54 -17.61 -0.89
N LEU A 336 1.56 -16.75 -0.88
CA LEU A 336 1.58 -15.54 -0.06
C LEU A 336 0.62 -14.45 -0.58
N ILE A 337 0.52 -14.29 -1.91
CA ILE A 337 -0.39 -13.33 -2.53
C ILE A 337 -1.85 -13.77 -2.36
N ASN A 338 -2.14 -15.06 -2.28
CA ASN A 338 -3.52 -15.54 -2.09
C ASN A 338 -4.17 -15.05 -0.78
N ASP A 339 -3.39 -14.72 0.25
CA ASP A 339 -3.88 -14.16 1.52
C ASP A 339 -2.94 -13.08 2.06
N VAL A 340 -2.80 -12.00 1.28
CA VAL A 340 -2.06 -10.80 1.70
C VAL A 340 -2.54 -10.24 3.05
N PRO A 341 -3.86 -10.17 3.36
CA PRO A 341 -4.30 -9.71 4.67
C PRO A 341 -3.70 -10.50 5.83
N ARG A 342 -3.70 -11.85 5.76
CA ARG A 342 -3.07 -12.69 6.80
C ARG A 342 -1.56 -12.46 6.87
N LEU A 343 -0.91 -12.34 5.72
CA LEU A 343 0.52 -12.03 5.63
C LEU A 343 0.87 -10.71 6.36
N CYS A 344 0.16 -9.62 6.05
CA CYS A 344 0.46 -8.31 6.59
C CYS A 344 0.03 -8.13 8.06
N LEU A 345 -0.97 -8.89 8.53
CA LEU A 345 -1.51 -8.80 9.90
C LEU A 345 -0.85 -9.79 10.88
N GLY A 346 -0.45 -10.98 10.42
CA GLY A 346 -0.12 -12.11 11.30
C GLY A 346 -1.28 -12.54 12.22
N ARG A 347 -1.00 -13.29 13.31
CA ARG A 347 -1.98 -13.65 14.38
C ARG A 347 -2.52 -12.44 15.14
N GLN A 348 -1.98 -11.24 14.93
CA GLN A 348 -2.53 -10.04 15.54
C GLN A 348 -3.78 -9.58 14.79
N SER A 349 -4.93 -10.12 15.17
CA SER A 349 -6.05 -9.19 15.37
C SER A 349 -5.51 -8.16 16.34
N ARG A 350 -5.29 -6.91 15.90
CA ARG A 350 -4.81 -5.85 16.78
C ARG A 350 -5.93 -5.44 17.74
N LEU A 351 -6.46 -6.39 18.51
CA LEU A 351 -7.46 -6.11 19.52
C LEU A 351 -6.81 -5.24 20.57
N ASP A 352 -7.29 -4.02 20.70
CA ASP A 352 -6.78 -3.09 21.70
C ASP A 352 -7.47 -3.37 23.04
N LYS A 353 -6.85 -4.25 23.84
CA LYS A 353 -7.40 -4.71 25.13
C LYS A 353 -7.56 -3.58 26.17
N GLY A 354 -6.87 -2.45 25.99
CA GLY A 354 -7.00 -1.25 26.82
C GLY A 354 -7.95 -0.20 26.24
N SER A 355 -8.66 -0.50 25.15
CA SER A 355 -9.59 0.43 24.52
C SER A 355 -10.86 0.62 25.33
N THR A 356 -11.37 1.84 25.30
CA THR A 356 -12.76 2.14 25.63
C THR A 356 -13.69 1.27 24.77
N PRO A 357 -14.76 0.68 25.33
CA PRO A 357 -15.76 -0.04 24.55
C PRO A 357 -16.38 0.82 23.45
N CYS A 358 -17.03 0.19 22.48
CA CYS A 358 -17.63 0.92 21.38
C CYS A 358 -18.69 1.92 21.87
N VAL A 359 -18.51 3.22 21.64
CA VAL A 359 -19.43 4.29 22.10
C VAL A 359 -20.80 4.26 21.41
N VAL A 360 -20.94 3.48 20.34
CA VAL A 360 -22.19 3.29 19.60
C VAL A 360 -22.95 2.03 20.05
N CYS A 361 -22.25 0.90 20.24
CA CYS A 361 -22.91 -0.40 20.46
C CYS A 361 -22.46 -1.19 21.70
N GLY A 362 -21.49 -0.69 22.46
CA GLY A 362 -20.98 -1.31 23.69
C GLY A 362 -20.08 -2.53 23.51
N SER A 363 -19.72 -2.91 22.27
CA SER A 363 -18.81 -4.03 22.02
C SER A 363 -17.39 -3.75 22.52
N HIS A 364 -16.74 -4.78 23.06
CA HIS A 364 -15.33 -4.76 23.48
C HIS A 364 -14.37 -5.24 22.38
N GLN A 365 -14.89 -5.70 21.24
CA GLN A 365 -14.09 -6.16 20.10
C GLN A 365 -13.61 -4.97 19.27
N MET A 366 -12.56 -4.29 19.76
CA MET A 366 -11.99 -3.08 19.17
C MET A 366 -10.68 -3.40 18.45
N HIS A 367 -10.64 -3.18 17.14
CA HIS A 367 -9.47 -3.39 16.30
C HIS A 367 -8.69 -2.09 16.11
N LEU A 368 -7.41 -2.06 16.45
CA LEU A 368 -6.51 -0.93 16.23
C LEU A 368 -6.36 -0.65 14.73
N VAL A 369 -6.73 0.56 14.35
CA VAL A 369 -6.64 1.09 12.98
C VAL A 369 -5.34 1.85 12.80
N LEU A 370 -5.08 2.82 13.68
CA LEU A 370 -3.94 3.73 13.59
C LEU A 370 -3.42 4.02 15.00
N ASP A 371 -2.11 3.92 15.20
CA ASP A 371 -1.45 4.29 16.45
C ASP A 371 -0.54 5.51 16.23
N LEU A 372 -0.92 6.66 16.81
CA LEU A 372 -0.14 7.90 16.79
C LEU A 372 0.65 8.11 18.10
N HIS A 373 0.74 7.04 18.90
CA HIS A 373 1.36 6.97 20.21
C HIS A 373 0.75 7.98 21.21
N LYS A 374 1.50 8.36 22.25
CA LYS A 374 1.05 9.39 23.19
C LYS A 374 1.28 10.79 22.63
N GLN A 375 0.28 11.65 22.63
CA GLN A 375 0.41 13.06 22.22
C GLN A 375 -0.23 13.98 23.27
N PRO A 376 0.24 15.23 23.41
CA PRO A 376 -0.44 16.22 24.23
C PRO A 376 -1.79 16.61 23.60
N LEU A 377 -2.63 17.29 24.37
CA LEU A 377 -3.89 17.82 23.85
C LEU A 377 -3.60 18.92 22.82
N ALA A 378 -4.25 18.82 21.67
CA ALA A 378 -3.92 19.62 20.50
C ALA A 378 -4.15 21.15 20.69
N ASN A 379 -5.00 21.55 21.62
CA ASN A 379 -5.30 22.96 21.92
C ASN A 379 -4.71 23.45 23.27
N ASP A 380 -3.83 22.68 23.93
CA ASP A 380 -3.25 23.03 25.25
C ASP A 380 -1.97 23.91 25.12
N PHE A 381 -2.09 25.04 24.41
CA PHE A 381 -1.00 25.99 24.19
C PHE A 381 -0.62 26.72 25.49
N ARG A 382 0.68 26.87 25.75
CA ARG A 382 1.20 27.50 26.99
C ARG A 382 2.02 28.75 26.70
N GLU A 383 1.99 29.73 27.60
CA GLU A 383 2.77 30.97 27.47
C GLU A 383 4.27 30.73 27.61
N GLN A 384 4.66 29.79 28.47
CA GLN A 384 6.06 29.47 28.76
C GLN A 384 6.46 28.14 28.11
N ALA A 385 7.63 28.11 27.47
CA ALA A 385 8.12 26.95 26.73
C ALA A 385 8.30 25.70 27.62
N ASP A 386 8.84 25.88 28.83
CA ASP A 386 9.02 24.80 29.81
C ASP A 386 7.69 24.19 30.27
N GLN A 387 6.62 25.00 30.32
CA GLN A 387 5.29 24.51 30.65
C GLN A 387 4.69 23.74 29.46
N ALA A 388 4.87 24.24 28.23
CA ALA A 388 4.43 23.54 27.03
C ALA A 388 5.07 22.14 26.93
N MET A 389 6.36 22.03 27.21
CA MET A 389 7.08 20.75 27.23
C MET A 389 6.56 19.76 28.27
N LYS A 390 6.03 20.27 29.40
CA LYS A 390 5.46 19.47 30.49
C LYS A 390 3.98 19.13 30.28
N CYS A 391 3.36 19.52 29.17
CA CYS A 391 1.96 19.19 28.88
C CYS A 391 1.73 17.66 28.97
N LYS A 392 0.65 17.28 29.66
CA LYS A 392 0.28 15.87 29.82
C LYS A 392 0.02 15.24 28.46
N GLN A 393 0.54 14.04 28.26
CA GLN A 393 0.34 13.27 27.03
C GLN A 393 -0.64 12.12 27.26
N PHE A 394 -1.49 11.88 26.28
CA PHE A 394 -2.53 10.87 26.31
C PHE A 394 -2.39 9.93 25.11
N PRO A 395 -2.72 8.63 25.24
CA PRO A 395 -2.75 7.71 24.10
C PRO A 395 -3.64 8.26 22.99
N LEU A 396 -3.13 8.27 21.75
CA LEU A 396 -3.87 8.71 20.57
C LEU A 396 -3.88 7.56 19.56
N ARG A 397 -4.91 6.72 19.68
CA ARG A 397 -5.07 5.53 18.86
C ARG A 397 -6.49 5.45 18.35
N LEU A 398 -6.61 5.29 17.03
CA LEU A 398 -7.86 5.08 16.32
C LEU A 398 -8.19 3.59 16.32
N VAL A 399 -9.40 3.22 16.69
CA VAL A 399 -9.88 1.84 16.74
C VAL A 399 -11.21 1.70 16.02
N ARG A 400 -11.47 0.54 15.42
CA ARG A 400 -12.73 0.17 14.79
C ARG A 400 -13.44 -0.92 15.57
N CYS A 401 -14.73 -0.75 15.80
CA CYS A 401 -15.57 -1.80 16.32
C CYS A 401 -15.78 -2.90 15.26
N LEU A 402 -15.46 -4.16 15.59
CA LEU A 402 -15.69 -5.30 14.70
C LEU A 402 -17.18 -5.66 14.56
N LYS A 403 -18.04 -5.18 15.46
CA LYS A 403 -19.50 -5.47 15.46
C LYS A 403 -20.33 -4.47 14.65
N CYS A 404 -20.04 -3.16 14.75
CA CYS A 404 -20.83 -2.12 14.09
C CYS A 404 -20.06 -1.25 13.11
N HIS A 405 -18.77 -1.56 12.87
CA HIS A 405 -17.86 -0.83 11.97
C HIS A 405 -17.63 0.65 12.32
N HIS A 406 -18.11 1.12 13.47
CA HIS A 406 -17.85 2.48 13.93
C HIS A 406 -16.38 2.62 14.32
N THR A 407 -15.77 3.73 13.92
CA THR A 407 -14.40 4.08 14.29
C THR A 407 -14.41 5.17 15.34
N GLN A 408 -13.56 5.03 16.35
CA GLN A 408 -13.44 5.94 17.48
C GLN A 408 -12.01 5.96 18.03
N LEU A 409 -11.73 6.85 18.98
CA LEU A 409 -10.51 6.76 19.79
C LEU A 409 -10.59 5.64 20.82
N SER A 410 -9.44 5.03 21.10
CA SER A 410 -9.28 4.04 22.18
C SER A 410 -9.39 4.66 23.57
N TYR A 411 -9.13 5.96 23.68
CA TYR A 411 -9.06 6.69 24.94
C TYR A 411 -9.88 7.97 24.84
N ILE A 412 -10.67 8.25 25.87
CA ILE A 412 -11.52 9.44 25.97
C ILE A 412 -10.98 10.31 27.11
N VAL A 413 -10.63 11.55 26.79
CA VAL A 413 -10.22 12.56 27.77
C VAL A 413 -11.48 13.18 28.40
N ASP A 414 -11.37 13.67 29.63
CA ASP A 414 -12.46 14.37 30.29
C ASP A 414 -12.89 15.62 29.49
N ARG A 415 -14.17 15.68 29.12
CA ARG A 415 -14.77 16.76 28.34
C ARG A 415 -14.75 18.12 29.05
N ALA A 416 -14.82 18.16 30.38
CA ALA A 416 -14.77 19.41 31.13
C ALA A 416 -13.38 20.06 30.98
N TYR A 417 -12.34 19.23 31.00
CA TYR A 417 -10.96 19.67 30.77
C TYR A 417 -10.73 20.18 29.34
N LEU A 418 -11.50 19.70 28.36
CA LEU A 418 -11.36 20.11 26.95
C LEU A 418 -12.18 21.35 26.57
N PHE A 419 -13.42 21.47 27.05
CA PHE A 419 -14.40 22.37 26.44
C PHE A 419 -14.95 23.47 27.36
N SER A 420 -14.69 23.45 28.66
CA SER A 420 -15.19 24.49 29.57
C SER A 420 -14.54 25.87 29.32
N HIS A 421 -13.29 25.89 28.82
CA HIS A 421 -12.62 27.10 28.35
C HIS A 421 -11.96 26.82 27.00
N TYR A 422 -12.57 27.31 25.92
CA TYR A 422 -12.24 26.86 24.56
C TYR A 422 -11.70 27.99 23.68
N LEU A 423 -10.58 27.74 22.98
CA LEU A 423 -9.84 28.76 22.23
C LEU A 423 -10.23 28.87 20.75
N TYR A 424 -11.16 28.04 20.27
CA TYR A 424 -11.56 28.03 18.86
C TYR A 424 -12.87 28.81 18.64
N GLN A 425 -12.81 29.82 17.77
CA GLN A 425 -13.95 30.62 17.31
C GLN A 425 -14.31 30.27 15.87
N SER A 426 -15.59 29.94 15.64
CA SER A 426 -16.08 29.40 14.37
C SER A 426 -16.20 30.44 13.25
N GLY A 427 -16.51 31.71 13.56
CA GLY A 427 -16.84 32.76 12.57
C GLY A 427 -15.67 33.50 11.92
N THR A 428 -14.44 32.99 12.01
CA THR A 428 -13.23 33.77 11.69
C THR A 428 -12.81 33.74 10.22
N SER A 429 -13.20 32.73 9.44
CA SER A 429 -12.83 32.61 8.02
C SER A 429 -13.99 32.86 7.07
N LYS A 430 -13.69 33.42 5.89
CA LYS A 430 -14.68 33.67 4.84
C LYS A 430 -15.39 32.38 4.42
N SER A 431 -14.65 31.29 4.23
CA SER A 431 -15.23 30.00 3.84
C SER A 431 -16.25 29.44 4.85
N MET A 432 -16.04 29.67 6.15
CA MET A 432 -17.01 29.25 7.17
C MET A 432 -18.26 30.13 7.16
N LYS A 433 -18.10 31.45 6.97
CA LYS A 433 -19.22 32.38 6.85
C LYS A 433 -20.13 32.02 5.67
N ASP A 434 -19.55 31.78 4.50
CA ASP A 434 -20.28 31.37 3.29
C ASP A 434 -21.05 30.05 3.52
N TYR A 435 -20.44 29.12 4.27
CA TYR A 435 -21.10 27.86 4.63
C TYR A 435 -22.27 28.06 5.60
N PHE A 436 -22.12 28.90 6.63
CA PHE A 436 -23.19 29.16 7.60
C PHE A 436 -24.41 29.80 6.95
N GLU A 437 -24.18 30.72 6.00
CA GLU A 437 -25.23 31.32 5.18
C GLU A 437 -25.97 30.24 4.36
N TRP A 438 -25.23 29.42 3.61
CA TRP A 438 -25.81 28.34 2.82
C TRP A 438 -26.62 27.34 3.67
N LEU A 439 -26.08 26.95 4.84
CA LEU A 439 -26.75 26.00 5.72
C LEU A 439 -28.04 26.60 6.28
N ALA A 440 -28.03 27.88 6.68
CA ALA A 440 -29.22 28.57 7.14
C ALA A 440 -30.31 28.59 6.05
N GLU A 441 -29.95 28.95 4.82
CA GLU A 441 -30.89 28.97 3.68
C GLU A 441 -31.48 27.59 3.38
N LYS A 442 -30.64 26.55 3.39
CA LYS A 442 -31.09 25.16 3.24
C LYS A 442 -32.09 24.77 4.32
N VAL A 443 -31.77 25.02 5.58
CA VAL A 443 -32.63 24.70 6.73
C VAL A 443 -33.96 25.44 6.64
N ILE A 444 -33.95 26.74 6.34
CA ILE A 444 -35.16 27.56 6.20
C ILE A 444 -36.03 27.02 5.06
N LYS A 445 -35.44 26.78 3.88
CA LYS A 445 -36.15 26.21 2.72
C LYS A 445 -36.79 24.87 3.04
N GLU A 446 -36.04 23.98 3.69
CA GLU A 446 -36.49 22.64 4.05
C GLU A 446 -37.53 22.62 5.18
N SER A 447 -37.54 23.65 6.04
CA SER A 447 -38.55 23.80 7.09
C SER A 447 -39.93 24.22 6.55
N GLU A 448 -39.99 24.72 5.32
CA GLU A 448 -41.19 25.29 4.69
C GLU A 448 -41.78 26.47 5.51
N LYS A 449 -40.92 27.21 6.22
CA LYS A 449 -41.28 28.36 7.05
C LYS A 449 -40.44 29.58 6.70
N LYS A 450 -41.08 30.74 6.59
CA LYS A 450 -40.41 32.03 6.41
C LYS A 450 -39.77 32.51 7.72
N ASN A 451 -40.52 32.42 8.82
CA ASN A 451 -40.07 32.70 10.19
C ASN A 451 -40.22 31.41 11.02
N GLY A 452 -39.27 31.13 11.91
CA GLY A 452 -39.28 29.93 12.74
C GLY A 452 -38.33 30.00 13.93
N THR A 453 -38.25 28.91 14.68
CA THR A 453 -37.34 28.75 15.82
C THR A 453 -36.28 27.70 15.49
N VAL A 454 -35.01 28.04 15.70
CA VAL A 454 -33.86 27.14 15.55
C VAL A 454 -33.14 26.98 16.89
N LEU A 455 -32.81 25.73 17.21
CA LEU A 455 -31.92 25.37 18.31
C LEU A 455 -30.58 24.92 17.73
N GLU A 456 -29.49 25.61 18.07
CA GLU A 456 -28.13 25.16 17.77
C GLU A 456 -27.49 24.51 19.00
N ILE A 457 -26.96 23.30 18.83
CA ILE A 457 -26.23 22.58 19.87
C ILE A 457 -24.73 22.72 19.60
N ALA A 458 -23.98 23.12 20.63
CA ALA A 458 -22.61 23.63 20.56
C ALA A 458 -22.51 24.85 19.63
N SER A 459 -23.25 25.90 19.98
CA SER A 459 -23.39 27.11 19.16
C SER A 459 -22.14 28.00 19.10
N ASN A 460 -21.11 27.72 19.89
CA ASN A 460 -19.85 28.45 19.95
C ASN A 460 -20.10 29.96 20.13
N ASP A 461 -19.48 30.80 19.30
CA ASP A 461 -19.63 32.26 19.25
C ASP A 461 -20.96 32.74 18.60
N GLY A 462 -21.88 31.82 18.26
CA GLY A 462 -23.19 32.13 17.68
C GLY A 462 -23.17 32.50 16.19
N SER A 463 -22.06 32.28 15.48
CA SER A 463 -21.93 32.71 14.07
C SER A 463 -22.96 32.07 13.12
N GLN A 464 -23.31 30.81 13.32
CA GLN A 464 -24.39 30.16 12.55
C GLN A 464 -25.77 30.70 12.93
N LEU A 465 -26.05 30.89 14.22
CA LEU A 465 -27.30 31.50 14.70
C LEU A 465 -27.51 32.89 14.10
N THR A 466 -26.43 33.68 13.94
CA THR A 466 -26.50 35.01 13.32
C THR A 466 -27.12 34.97 11.92
N GLU A 467 -26.85 33.94 11.12
CA GLU A 467 -27.43 33.82 9.77
C GLU A 467 -28.92 33.51 9.77
N PHE A 468 -29.42 32.82 10.80
CA PHE A 468 -30.85 32.63 11.04
C PHE A 468 -31.52 33.90 11.58
N LEU A 469 -30.88 34.59 12.52
CA LEU A 469 -31.40 35.81 13.13
C LEU A 469 -31.63 36.91 12.07
N LYS A 470 -30.67 37.11 11.16
CA LYS A 470 -30.80 38.03 10.01
C LYS A 470 -32.02 37.75 9.13
N ARG A 471 -32.49 36.50 9.13
CA ARG A 471 -33.63 36.02 8.32
C ARG A 471 -34.93 35.95 9.14
N GLY A 472 -34.96 36.56 10.33
CA GLY A 472 -36.16 36.70 11.16
C GLY A 472 -36.50 35.47 12.02
N TRP A 473 -35.53 34.58 12.26
CA TRP A 473 -35.73 33.39 13.09
C TRP A 473 -35.38 33.64 14.55
N ILE A 474 -36.11 32.98 15.46
CA ILE A 474 -35.79 32.91 16.88
C ILE A 474 -34.62 31.94 17.05
N THR A 475 -33.56 32.40 17.72
CA THR A 475 -32.28 31.68 17.81
C THR A 475 -31.95 31.30 19.25
N ILE A 476 -31.82 30.00 19.48
CA ILE A 476 -31.51 29.41 20.78
C ILE A 476 -30.23 28.58 20.65
N GLY A 477 -29.27 28.77 21.54
CA GLY A 477 -28.00 28.05 21.58
C GLY A 477 -27.80 27.28 22.88
N VAL A 478 -27.04 26.19 22.82
CA VAL A 478 -26.50 25.49 24.00
C VAL A 478 -25.00 25.29 23.77
N ASP A 479 -24.15 25.79 24.65
CA ASP A 479 -22.69 25.60 24.53
C ASP A 479 -22.02 25.54 25.91
N PRO A 480 -21.09 24.60 26.18
CA PRO A 480 -20.41 24.51 27.46
C PRO A 480 -19.30 25.57 27.67
N ALA A 481 -18.80 26.22 26.60
CA ALA A 481 -17.71 27.18 26.68
C ALA A 481 -18.23 28.55 27.12
N GLU A 482 -18.07 28.86 28.41
CA GLU A 482 -18.58 30.11 29.02
C GLU A 482 -18.07 31.35 28.28
N ASN A 483 -16.78 31.36 27.91
CA ASN A 483 -16.12 32.46 27.22
C ASN A 483 -16.68 32.73 25.81
N LEU A 484 -17.32 31.75 25.16
CA LEU A 484 -17.90 31.91 23.82
C LEU A 484 -19.41 32.16 23.87
N ALA A 485 -20.10 31.59 24.87
CA ALA A 485 -21.52 31.82 25.09
C ALA A 485 -21.84 33.32 25.32
N GLU A 486 -20.95 34.05 25.98
CA GLU A 486 -21.08 35.51 26.16
C GLU A 486 -21.05 36.27 24.82
N LEU A 487 -20.15 35.89 23.90
CA LEU A 487 -20.06 36.49 22.57
C LEU A 487 -21.34 36.25 21.76
N ALA A 488 -21.92 35.05 21.86
CA ALA A 488 -23.17 34.73 21.21
C ALA A 488 -24.36 35.51 21.80
N ARG A 489 -24.42 35.69 23.13
CA ARG A 489 -25.46 36.52 23.78
C ARG A 489 -25.36 37.99 23.39
N ALA A 490 -24.15 38.52 23.28
CA ALA A 490 -23.91 39.89 22.83
C ALA A 490 -24.41 40.15 21.39
N LYS A 491 -24.52 39.10 20.56
CA LYS A 491 -25.12 39.14 19.21
C LYS A 491 -26.66 39.02 19.20
N GLY A 492 -27.30 38.94 20.36
CA GLY A 492 -28.76 38.88 20.50
C GLY A 492 -29.36 37.47 20.53
N HIS A 493 -28.55 36.43 20.74
CA HIS A 493 -29.02 35.04 20.83
C HIS A 493 -29.40 34.64 22.26
N THR A 494 -30.39 33.75 22.43
CA THR A 494 -30.65 33.10 23.72
C THR A 494 -29.73 31.90 23.88
N VAL A 495 -28.75 31.93 24.79
CA VAL A 495 -27.75 30.86 24.94
C VAL A 495 -27.73 30.29 26.35
N TYR A 496 -27.83 28.97 26.46
CA TYR A 496 -27.64 28.21 27.71
C TYR A 496 -26.23 27.66 27.82
N ILE A 497 -25.65 27.73 29.01
CA ILE A 497 -24.33 27.14 29.29
C ILE A 497 -24.54 25.71 29.79
N GLY A 498 -23.92 24.74 29.13
CA GLY A 498 -23.93 23.33 29.57
C GLY A 498 -23.72 22.32 28.44
N PHE A 499 -23.52 21.07 28.83
CA PHE A 499 -23.32 19.95 27.92
C PHE A 499 -24.65 19.31 27.52
N TRP A 500 -24.97 19.35 26.22
CA TRP A 500 -26.18 18.73 25.68
C TRP A 500 -26.24 17.21 25.92
N GLY A 501 -27.42 16.72 26.28
CA GLY A 501 -27.67 15.29 26.52
C GLY A 501 -27.26 14.78 27.91
N THR A 502 -26.55 15.58 28.69
CA THR A 502 -26.27 15.30 30.11
C THR A 502 -26.94 16.30 31.04
N ASP A 503 -26.87 17.58 30.70
CA ASP A 503 -27.34 18.64 31.58
C ASP A 503 -28.81 18.96 31.26
N ARG A 504 -29.49 19.57 32.24
CA ARG A 504 -30.90 19.95 32.10
C ARG A 504 -31.00 21.45 31.88
N PHE A 505 -31.84 21.87 30.93
CA PHE A 505 -32.05 23.26 30.58
C PHE A 505 -33.50 23.64 30.92
N SER A 506 -33.67 24.69 31.72
CA SER A 506 -34.95 25.06 32.34
C SER A 506 -35.99 25.60 31.36
N PHE A 507 -35.57 26.16 30.21
CA PHE A 507 -36.47 26.85 29.28
C PHE A 507 -36.18 26.51 27.80
N LEU A 508 -36.34 25.24 27.40
CA LEU A 508 -36.35 24.87 25.99
C LEU A 508 -37.73 25.09 25.36
N PRO A 509 -37.81 25.46 24.07
CA PRO A 509 -39.08 25.67 23.39
C PRO A 509 -39.92 24.38 23.37
N PRO A 510 -41.25 24.46 23.46
CA PRO A 510 -42.11 23.28 23.36
C PRO A 510 -41.90 22.59 22.00
N PRO A 511 -41.94 21.25 21.90
CA PRO A 511 -41.51 20.51 20.71
C PRO A 511 -42.14 20.97 19.38
N GLU A 512 -43.43 21.31 19.37
CA GLU A 512 -44.13 21.73 18.14
C GLU A 512 -43.77 23.16 17.68
N SER A 513 -43.14 23.96 18.54
CA SER A 513 -42.66 25.31 18.19
C SER A 513 -41.24 25.31 17.62
N LEU A 514 -40.52 24.18 17.70
CA LEU A 514 -39.15 24.04 17.23
C LEU A 514 -39.12 23.55 15.78
N ASN A 515 -38.61 24.37 14.86
CA ASN A 515 -38.62 24.05 13.43
C ASN A 515 -37.36 23.28 13.00
N ALA A 516 -36.21 23.64 13.56
CA ALA A 516 -34.95 22.99 13.23
C ALA A 516 -34.04 22.86 14.46
N ILE A 517 -33.28 21.78 14.48
CA ILE A 517 -32.13 21.61 15.36
C ILE A 517 -30.89 21.50 14.48
N VAL A 518 -29.86 22.29 14.75
CA VAL A 518 -28.58 22.26 14.05
C VAL A 518 -27.50 21.88 15.05
N ALA A 519 -26.62 20.96 14.69
CA ALA A 519 -25.45 20.64 15.49
C ALA A 519 -24.26 20.44 14.56
N GLN A 520 -23.32 21.38 14.61
CA GLN A 520 -22.15 21.41 13.72
C GLN A 520 -20.92 20.96 14.47
N ASN A 521 -20.18 20.06 13.84
CA ASN A 521 -18.94 19.45 14.29
C ASN A 521 -18.94 18.86 15.72
N VAL A 522 -20.07 18.78 16.44
CA VAL A 522 -20.10 18.39 17.86
C VAL A 522 -20.33 16.91 18.09
N LEU A 523 -21.09 16.21 17.22
CA LEU A 523 -21.42 14.79 17.46
C LEU A 523 -20.15 13.90 17.51
N ALA A 524 -19.09 14.28 16.80
CA ALA A 524 -17.79 13.61 16.85
C ALA A 524 -17.07 13.77 18.21
N HIS A 525 -17.47 14.75 19.03
CA HIS A 525 -16.79 15.13 20.27
C HIS A 525 -17.45 14.58 21.53
N VAL A 526 -18.58 13.88 21.40
CA VAL A 526 -19.33 13.38 22.55
C VAL A 526 -19.00 11.93 22.86
N SER A 527 -18.87 11.61 24.15
CA SER A 527 -18.59 10.25 24.61
C SER A 527 -19.76 9.29 24.44
N ASN A 528 -20.99 9.80 24.27
CA ASN A 528 -22.20 9.01 24.03
C ASN A 528 -23.05 9.63 22.91
N PRO A 529 -22.73 9.35 21.63
CA PRO A 529 -23.43 9.94 20.49
C PRO A 529 -24.90 9.47 20.38
N VAL A 530 -25.23 8.28 20.89
CA VAL A 530 -26.62 7.80 20.90
C VAL A 530 -27.46 8.59 21.89
N GLN A 531 -26.95 8.86 23.10
CA GLN A 531 -27.64 9.69 24.09
C GLN A 531 -27.81 11.13 23.60
N PHE A 532 -26.79 11.70 22.97
CA PHE A 532 -26.87 13.02 22.35
C PHE A 532 -28.05 13.10 21.36
N LEU A 533 -28.15 12.14 20.44
CA LEU A 533 -29.23 12.11 19.45
C LEU A 533 -30.60 11.82 20.07
N ARG A 534 -30.68 11.03 21.15
CA ARG A 534 -31.92 10.82 21.91
C ARG A 534 -32.41 12.10 22.57
N ALA A 535 -31.50 12.92 23.11
CA ALA A 535 -31.84 14.22 23.66
C ALA A 535 -32.37 15.17 22.58
N CYS A 536 -31.79 15.15 21.37
CA CYS A 536 -32.37 15.86 20.22
C CYS A 536 -33.77 15.35 19.90
N ALA A 537 -33.95 14.03 19.79
CA ALA A 537 -35.25 13.42 19.47
C ALA A 537 -36.34 13.74 20.50
N ALA A 538 -35.98 13.93 21.77
CA ALA A 538 -36.90 14.25 22.86
C ALA A 538 -37.55 15.64 22.70
N VAL A 539 -36.81 16.62 22.16
CA VAL A 539 -37.29 17.99 21.95
C VAL A 539 -37.86 18.23 20.54
N MET A 540 -37.77 17.25 19.64
CA MET A 540 -38.33 17.33 18.29
C MET A 540 -39.86 17.15 18.30
N GLY A 541 -40.56 18.12 17.73
CA GLY A 541 -41.97 18.02 17.35
C GLY A 541 -42.17 17.25 16.04
N SER A 542 -43.42 17.19 15.60
CA SER A 542 -43.84 16.40 14.44
C SER A 542 -43.22 16.85 13.10
N ARG A 543 -42.85 18.13 12.98
CA ARG A 543 -42.28 18.75 11.78
C ARG A 543 -40.80 19.11 11.91
N THR A 544 -40.22 19.01 13.11
CA THR A 544 -38.82 19.38 13.37
C THR A 544 -37.87 18.50 12.55
N ARG A 545 -36.85 19.11 11.96
CA ARG A 545 -35.74 18.42 11.32
C ARG A 545 -34.47 18.64 12.12
N LEU A 546 -33.66 17.59 12.26
CA LEU A 546 -32.36 17.64 12.92
C LEU A 546 -31.26 17.55 11.86
N TYR A 547 -30.34 18.51 11.87
CA TYR A 547 -29.21 18.60 10.96
C TYR A 547 -27.94 18.38 11.76
N ILE A 548 -27.26 17.27 11.50
CA ILE A 548 -25.95 16.97 12.10
C ILE A 548 -24.89 17.11 11.02
N GLN A 549 -23.91 17.97 11.27
CA GLN A 549 -22.69 18.02 10.48
C GLN A 549 -21.53 17.46 11.32
N THR A 550 -20.74 16.56 10.73
CA THR A 550 -19.47 16.07 11.30
C THR A 550 -18.37 16.18 10.26
N SER A 551 -17.15 16.51 10.68
CA SER A 551 -16.02 16.58 9.76
C SER A 551 -15.63 15.22 9.18
N GLN A 552 -14.82 15.24 8.11
CA GLN A 552 -13.98 14.09 7.71
C GLN A 552 -14.71 12.80 7.31
N CYS A 553 -15.86 12.94 6.63
CA CYS A 553 -16.63 11.81 6.11
C CYS A 553 -15.82 10.88 5.19
N GLU A 554 -14.78 11.43 4.56
CA GLU A 554 -13.91 10.75 3.59
C GLU A 554 -12.42 10.79 4.01
N MET A 555 -12.13 10.89 5.32
CA MET A 555 -10.75 10.95 5.80
C MET A 555 -9.92 9.73 5.41
N TYR A 556 -10.54 8.56 5.28
CA TYR A 556 -9.84 7.34 4.92
C TYR A 556 -9.36 7.40 3.48
N GLU A 557 -10.24 7.81 2.55
CA GLU A 557 -9.89 7.94 1.14
C GLU A 557 -8.87 9.05 0.89
N THR A 558 -8.92 10.12 1.69
CA THR A 558 -8.05 11.29 1.55
C THR A 558 -6.81 11.25 2.44
N GLY A 559 -6.64 10.16 3.21
CA GLY A 559 -5.50 9.94 4.10
C GLY A 559 -5.43 10.84 5.33
N GLN A 560 -6.42 11.70 5.59
CA GLN A 560 -6.44 12.78 6.59
C GLN A 560 -6.37 12.28 8.05
N PHE A 561 -5.24 11.67 8.44
CA PHE A 561 -5.06 11.11 9.78
C PHE A 561 -4.77 12.17 10.83
N ASP A 562 -4.35 13.36 10.41
CA ASP A 562 -4.06 14.50 11.29
C ASP A 562 -5.32 14.95 12.04
N THR A 563 -6.49 14.52 11.58
CA THR A 563 -7.76 14.83 12.23
C THR A 563 -8.10 13.91 13.38
N VAL A 564 -7.25 12.93 13.67
CA VAL A 564 -7.33 12.06 14.83
C VAL A 564 -6.66 12.77 16.02
N TYR A 565 -7.42 13.56 16.79
CA TYR A 565 -6.98 14.19 18.05
C TYR A 565 -8.04 13.98 19.15
N HIS A 566 -7.66 14.17 20.42
CA HIS A 566 -8.46 13.76 21.59
C HIS A 566 -9.87 14.34 21.69
N GLU A 567 -10.15 15.45 21.02
CA GLU A 567 -11.50 16.01 20.95
C GLU A 567 -12.40 15.24 19.98
N HIS A 568 -11.84 14.65 18.91
CA HIS A 568 -12.55 13.81 17.94
C HIS A 568 -12.63 12.37 18.43
N ILE A 569 -13.58 12.10 19.33
CA ILE A 569 -13.84 10.75 19.86
C ILE A 569 -14.36 9.81 18.76
N SER A 570 -15.27 10.27 17.90
CA SER A 570 -16.00 9.45 16.92
C SER A 570 -15.76 9.92 15.48
N PHE A 571 -15.52 8.98 14.57
CA PHE A 571 -15.32 9.24 13.15
C PHE A 571 -16.46 8.61 12.36
N PHE A 572 -17.40 9.46 11.92
CA PHE A 572 -18.66 9.00 11.37
C PHE A 572 -18.60 8.72 9.86
N THR A 573 -19.22 7.60 9.51
CA THR A 573 -19.46 7.10 8.15
C THR A 573 -20.97 6.94 7.94
N ALA A 574 -21.41 6.69 6.72
CA ALA A 574 -22.80 6.34 6.41
C ALA A 574 -23.25 5.09 7.20
N HIS A 575 -22.38 4.08 7.33
CA HIS A 575 -22.63 2.93 8.20
C HIS A 575 -22.83 3.33 9.68
N SER A 576 -21.99 4.22 10.20
CA SER A 576 -22.11 4.72 11.58
C SER A 576 -23.42 5.46 11.79
N PHE A 577 -23.75 6.40 10.88
CA PHE A 577 -24.97 7.20 10.94
C PHE A 577 -26.24 6.35 10.83
N ASN A 578 -26.27 5.38 9.92
CA ASN A 578 -27.38 4.44 9.79
C ASN A 578 -27.62 3.66 11.10
N LYS A 579 -26.53 3.26 11.79
CA LYS A 579 -26.63 2.53 13.05
C LYS A 579 -27.13 3.41 14.20
N ILE A 580 -26.56 4.60 14.40
CA ILE A 580 -26.94 5.48 15.51
C ILE A 580 -28.35 6.06 15.33
N ALA A 581 -28.79 6.30 14.08
CA ALA A 581 -30.16 6.75 13.80
C ALA A 581 -31.18 5.80 14.40
N ALA A 582 -31.04 4.51 14.10
CA ALA A 582 -31.92 3.46 14.60
C ALA A 582 -31.90 3.37 16.13
N LEU A 583 -30.72 3.46 16.74
CA LEU A 583 -30.58 3.41 18.21
C LEU A 583 -31.15 4.64 18.93
N ALA A 584 -31.21 5.79 18.24
CA ALA A 584 -31.73 7.05 18.77
C ALA A 584 -33.23 7.25 18.52
N GLY A 585 -33.92 6.33 17.84
CA GLY A 585 -35.32 6.53 17.45
C GLY A 585 -35.50 7.58 16.36
N LEU A 586 -34.49 7.74 15.50
CA LEU A 586 -34.46 8.67 14.38
C LEU A 586 -34.37 7.87 13.07
N TYR A 587 -34.73 8.51 11.96
CA TYR A 587 -34.42 8.00 10.62
C TYR A 587 -33.81 9.09 9.75
N ILE A 588 -32.93 8.69 8.84
CA ILE A 588 -32.21 9.59 7.94
C ILE A 588 -33.10 9.90 6.74
N VAL A 589 -33.15 11.18 6.37
CA VAL A 589 -33.86 11.69 5.18
C VAL A 589 -32.86 12.05 4.08
N HIS A 590 -31.75 12.70 4.45
CA HIS A 590 -30.66 13.05 3.54
C HIS A 590 -29.31 12.71 4.17
N PHE A 591 -28.39 12.21 3.36
CA PHE A 591 -26.98 12.02 3.67
C PHE A 591 -26.17 12.73 2.59
N GLU A 592 -25.53 13.84 2.93
CA GLU A 592 -24.84 14.72 2.00
C GLU A 592 -23.37 14.86 2.38
N ILE A 593 -22.51 15.15 1.40
CA ILE A 593 -21.11 15.49 1.62
C ILE A 593 -20.92 16.97 1.29
N THR A 594 -20.33 17.73 2.22
CA THR A 594 -20.11 19.18 2.06
C THR A 594 -18.61 19.50 2.08
N PRO A 595 -18.12 20.54 1.38
CA PRO A 595 -16.69 20.76 1.14
C PRO A 595 -15.91 21.35 2.33
N ILE A 596 -16.54 21.54 3.49
CA ILE A 596 -15.90 22.09 4.69
C ILE A 596 -15.14 21.02 5.49
N HIS A 597 -14.15 21.46 6.28
CA HIS A 597 -13.34 20.65 7.20
C HIS A 597 -12.79 19.34 6.61
N GLY A 598 -12.35 19.36 5.36
CA GLY A 598 -11.78 18.18 4.70
C GLY A 598 -12.81 17.20 4.12
N ARG A 599 -14.03 17.68 3.85
CA ARG A 599 -15.23 16.94 3.40
C ARG A 599 -16.03 16.34 4.54
N SER A 600 -17.12 17.02 4.88
CA SER A 600 -17.96 16.72 6.04
C SER A 600 -19.23 15.98 5.66
N CYS A 601 -19.69 15.07 6.53
CA CYS A 601 -21.03 14.52 6.40
C CYS A 601 -22.03 15.59 6.88
N LEU A 602 -23.11 15.81 6.14
CA LEU A 602 -24.30 16.54 6.61
C LEU A 602 -25.48 15.57 6.54
N VAL A 603 -26.05 15.26 7.70
CA VAL A 603 -27.11 14.25 7.81
C VAL A 603 -28.37 14.88 8.39
N THR A 604 -29.46 14.77 7.64
CA THR A 604 -30.78 15.27 8.04
C THR A 604 -31.61 14.13 8.60
N PHE A 605 -32.09 14.27 9.83
CA PHE A 605 -32.92 13.30 10.52
C PHE A 605 -34.33 13.81 10.76
N LYS A 606 -35.26 12.86 10.86
CA LYS A 606 -36.60 13.06 11.43
C LYS A 606 -36.85 12.06 12.54
N ARG A 607 -37.74 12.45 13.46
CA ARG A 607 -38.17 11.58 14.57
C ARG A 607 -38.98 10.41 14.04
N MET A 608 -38.67 9.20 14.52
CA MET A 608 -39.46 8.02 14.19
C MET A 608 -40.77 8.06 14.98
N ARG A 609 -41.92 8.02 14.29
CA ARG A 609 -43.21 7.76 14.95
C ARG A 609 -43.26 6.29 15.35
N LEU A 610 -43.29 5.99 16.64
CA LEU A 610 -43.66 4.66 17.13
C LEU A 610 -45.18 4.52 16.92
N PRO A 611 -45.68 3.43 16.31
CA PRO A 611 -47.11 3.15 16.32
C PRO A 611 -47.53 2.93 17.77
N SER A 612 -48.45 3.77 18.26
CA SER A 612 -49.22 3.43 19.45
C SER A 612 -50.03 2.19 19.09
N THR A 613 -49.85 1.09 19.83
CA THR A 613 -50.60 -0.17 19.75
C THR A 613 -50.54 -0.95 18.42
N SER A 614 -49.58 -1.88 18.29
CA SER A 614 -49.75 -3.25 17.75
C SER A 614 -48.40 -3.89 17.41
N PHE A 615 -48.37 -5.21 17.50
CA PHE A 615 -47.20 -6.08 17.37
C PHE A 615 -46.41 -5.86 16.07
N ILE A 616 -45.08 -5.83 16.24
CA ILE A 616 -44.00 -6.22 15.32
C ILE A 616 -44.47 -6.52 13.88
N THR A 617 -44.65 -5.46 13.09
CA THR A 617 -44.35 -5.52 11.66
C THR A 617 -43.34 -4.43 11.36
N SER A 618 -42.14 -4.88 11.03
CA SER A 618 -41.02 -4.06 10.60
C SER A 618 -41.46 -3.16 9.44
N PHE A 619 -41.74 -1.88 9.71
CA PHE A 619 -41.82 -0.87 8.66
C PHE A 619 -40.44 -0.77 8.01
N GLN A 620 -40.24 -1.52 6.92
CA GLN A 620 -39.17 -1.30 5.95
C GLN A 620 -39.39 0.07 5.30
N ARG A 621 -39.06 1.15 6.02
CA ARG A 621 -38.92 2.46 5.40
C ARG A 621 -37.77 2.37 4.40
N LYS A 622 -38.06 2.73 3.14
CA LYS A 622 -37.07 2.75 2.07
C LYS A 622 -35.91 3.66 2.46
N ILE A 623 -34.69 3.12 2.49
CA ILE A 623 -33.45 3.88 2.71
C ILE A 623 -33.38 4.99 1.65
N PRO A 624 -33.11 6.26 2.01
CA PRO A 624 -33.01 7.33 1.03
C PRO A 624 -31.87 7.06 0.06
N SER A 625 -32.04 7.48 -1.20
CA SER A 625 -31.08 7.19 -2.29
C SER A 625 -29.67 7.69 -1.99
N SER A 626 -29.54 8.85 -1.33
CA SER A 626 -28.27 9.44 -0.93
C SER A 626 -27.52 8.58 0.10
N LEU A 627 -28.22 8.06 1.11
CA LEU A 627 -27.64 7.12 2.08
C LEU A 627 -27.28 5.78 1.42
N LEU A 628 -28.14 5.26 0.54
CA LEU A 628 -27.88 4.00 -0.17
C LEU A 628 -26.63 4.11 -1.05
N LEU A 629 -26.44 5.24 -1.74
CA LEU A 629 -25.25 5.49 -2.55
C LEU A 629 -23.98 5.53 -1.69
N ALA A 630 -24.03 6.21 -0.54
CA ALA A 630 -22.90 6.27 0.39
C ALA A 630 -22.56 4.88 0.97
N LEU A 631 -23.55 4.10 1.41
CA LEU A 631 -23.35 2.72 1.90
C LEU A 631 -22.77 1.80 0.82
N LYS A 632 -23.23 1.93 -0.43
CA LYS A 632 -22.65 1.18 -1.57
C LYS A 632 -21.20 1.58 -1.83
N LYS A 633 -20.88 2.88 -1.76
CA LYS A 633 -19.50 3.38 -1.87
C LYS A 633 -18.62 2.78 -0.78
N GLU A 634 -19.05 2.86 0.48
CA GLU A 634 -18.31 2.33 1.64
C GLU A 634 -18.04 0.83 1.54
N ARG A 635 -19.04 0.05 1.12
CA ARG A 635 -18.86 -1.39 0.87
C ARG A 635 -17.88 -1.65 -0.28
N ARG A 636 -18.02 -0.91 -1.38
CA ARG A 636 -17.16 -1.08 -2.57
C ARG A 636 -15.69 -0.81 -2.23
N ILE A 637 -15.40 0.19 -1.40
CA ILE A 637 -14.02 0.48 -0.97
C ILE A 637 -13.54 -0.43 0.16
N GLY A 638 -14.34 -1.40 0.61
CA GLY A 638 -13.94 -2.33 1.67
C GLY A 638 -13.90 -1.72 3.07
N LEU A 639 -14.57 -0.60 3.34
CA LEU A 639 -14.60 0.04 4.68
C LEU A 639 -15.12 -0.91 5.76
N THR A 640 -15.85 -1.97 5.40
CA THR A 640 -16.30 -3.01 6.32
C THR A 640 -15.26 -4.11 6.57
N ASP A 641 -14.09 -4.09 5.93
CA ASP A 641 -13.07 -5.14 5.95
C ASP A 641 -11.83 -4.70 6.75
N ALA A 642 -11.16 -5.63 7.45
CA ALA A 642 -9.99 -5.28 8.26
C ALA A 642 -8.82 -4.76 7.42
N TRP A 643 -8.65 -5.34 6.22
CA TRP A 643 -7.61 -4.97 5.26
C TRP A 643 -7.65 -3.48 4.87
N PHE A 644 -8.84 -2.88 4.84
CA PHE A 644 -9.02 -1.45 4.58
C PHE A 644 -8.20 -0.58 5.52
N TYR A 645 -8.28 -0.89 6.81
CA TYR A 645 -7.63 -0.13 7.86
C TYR A 645 -6.13 -0.41 7.94
N THR A 646 -5.69 -1.62 7.55
CA THR A 646 -4.26 -1.93 7.41
C THR A 646 -3.59 -1.03 6.39
N LYS A 647 -4.18 -0.83 5.20
CA LYS A 647 -3.55 0.13 4.26
C LYS A 647 -3.77 1.58 4.66
N TYR A 648 -4.83 1.93 5.40
CA TYR A 648 -4.96 3.29 5.93
C TYR A 648 -3.78 3.66 6.85
N GLN A 649 -3.36 2.75 7.73
CA GLN A 649 -2.13 2.90 8.50
C GLN A 649 -0.91 3.05 7.59
N ALA A 650 -0.74 2.16 6.61
CA ALA A 650 0.40 2.22 5.69
C ALA A 650 0.44 3.52 4.86
N GLN A 651 -0.73 4.06 4.50
CA GLN A 651 -0.85 5.35 3.82
C GLN A 651 -0.39 6.50 4.72
N ALA A 652 -0.80 6.49 6.00
CA ALA A 652 -0.35 7.48 6.96
C ALA A 652 1.18 7.43 7.14
N ASP A 653 1.76 6.24 7.27
CA ASP A 653 3.21 6.04 7.40
C ASP A 653 3.97 6.51 6.15
N SER A 654 3.53 6.10 4.97
CA SER A 654 4.09 6.53 3.67
C SER A 654 4.06 8.05 3.49
N MET A 655 2.96 8.69 3.89
CA MET A 655 2.85 10.15 3.87
C MET A 655 3.90 10.82 4.77
N ARG A 656 4.01 10.37 6.02
CA ARG A 656 4.97 10.90 7.00
C ARG A 656 6.40 10.80 6.49
N GLU A 657 6.76 9.63 5.96
CA GLU A 657 8.07 9.37 5.36
C GLU A 657 8.33 10.27 4.15
N TRP A 658 7.33 10.45 3.29
CA TRP A 658 7.44 11.35 2.14
C TRP A 658 7.70 12.80 2.57
N ILE A 659 6.93 13.33 3.53
CA ILE A 659 7.12 14.71 4.03
C ILE A 659 8.51 14.85 4.66
N SER A 660 8.89 13.90 5.52
CA SER A 660 10.20 13.93 6.19
C SER A 660 11.37 13.92 5.19
N ARG A 661 11.30 13.10 4.13
CA ARG A 661 12.31 13.12 3.06
C ARG A 661 12.44 14.49 2.40
N GLN A 662 11.32 15.15 2.10
CA GLN A 662 11.35 16.50 1.53
C GLN A 662 11.99 17.51 2.51
N LEU A 663 11.62 17.45 3.79
CA LEU A 663 12.18 18.33 4.82
C LEU A 663 13.67 18.09 5.02
N THR A 664 14.14 16.84 5.09
CA THR A 664 15.57 16.49 5.16
C THR A 664 16.34 17.07 3.99
N HIS A 665 15.81 16.92 2.76
CA HIS A 665 16.46 17.43 1.56
C HIS A 665 16.57 18.96 1.55
N LEU A 666 15.48 19.66 1.86
CA LEU A 666 15.44 21.12 1.88
C LEU A 666 16.28 21.69 3.04
N HIS A 667 16.28 21.01 4.19
CA HIS A 667 17.13 21.38 5.32
C HIS A 667 18.61 21.29 4.98
N ALA A 668 19.04 20.22 4.29
CA ALA A 668 20.41 20.07 3.81
C ALA A 668 20.82 21.16 2.80
N GLN A 669 19.86 21.79 2.14
CA GLN A 669 20.06 22.95 1.25
C GLN A 669 20.03 24.30 1.99
N GLY A 670 19.97 24.29 3.33
CA GLY A 670 19.98 25.49 4.16
C GLY A 670 18.61 26.18 4.29
N HIS A 671 17.50 25.50 3.94
CA HIS A 671 16.17 26.07 4.15
C HIS A 671 15.82 26.17 5.64
N VAL A 672 15.26 27.32 6.01
CA VAL A 672 14.54 27.47 7.29
C VAL A 672 13.17 26.83 7.15
N ILE A 673 12.80 25.97 8.09
CA ILE A 673 11.52 25.25 8.08
C ILE A 673 10.59 25.84 9.13
N ILE A 674 9.38 26.21 8.71
CA ILE A 674 8.31 26.73 9.57
C ILE A 674 6.98 26.03 9.30
N GLY A 675 6.05 26.16 10.23
CA GLY A 675 4.65 25.74 10.04
C GLY A 675 3.73 26.91 9.72
N TYR A 676 2.63 26.66 9.02
CA TYR A 676 1.54 27.62 8.84
C TYR A 676 0.22 27.02 9.34
N GLY A 677 -0.34 27.65 10.37
CA GLY A 677 -1.57 27.27 11.04
C GLY A 677 -1.35 26.36 12.24
N ALA A 678 -1.43 26.90 13.45
CA ALA A 678 -1.44 26.19 14.72
C ALA A 678 -2.82 25.57 15.01
N ALA A 679 -3.42 24.90 14.02
CA ALA A 679 -4.68 24.19 14.15
C ALA A 679 -4.52 22.89 14.96
N ALA A 680 -5.59 22.42 15.62
CA ALA A 680 -5.56 21.18 16.40
C ALA A 680 -5.03 19.98 15.58
N LYS A 681 -5.57 19.77 14.38
CA LYS A 681 -5.08 18.76 13.43
C LYS A 681 -3.60 18.96 13.04
N GLY A 682 -3.17 20.22 12.95
CA GLY A 682 -1.78 20.58 12.70
C GLY A 682 -0.83 20.04 13.76
N MET A 683 -1.23 20.10 15.03
CA MET A 683 -0.43 19.56 16.13
C MET A 683 -0.29 18.05 16.04
N VAL A 684 -1.33 17.34 15.58
CA VAL A 684 -1.24 15.89 15.35
C VAL A 684 -0.19 15.56 14.30
N LEU A 685 -0.22 16.26 13.16
CA LEU A 685 0.76 16.07 12.10
C LEU A 685 2.17 16.46 12.58
N LEU A 686 2.31 17.59 13.26
CA LEU A 686 3.58 18.04 13.84
C LEU A 686 4.19 16.96 14.73
N HIS A 687 3.46 16.47 15.73
CA HIS A 687 3.95 15.42 16.62
C HIS A 687 4.21 14.10 15.90
N SER A 688 3.41 13.80 14.87
CA SER A 688 3.66 12.60 14.07
C SER A 688 4.96 12.69 13.27
N LEU A 689 5.34 13.88 12.79
CA LEU A 689 6.58 14.09 12.06
C LEU A 689 7.79 14.12 13.01
N LEU A 690 7.67 14.80 14.16
CA LEU A 690 8.73 14.90 15.17
C LEU A 690 9.12 13.55 15.80
N LYS A 691 8.25 12.54 15.72
CA LYS A 691 8.51 11.18 16.21
C LYS A 691 9.24 10.29 15.20
N ILE A 692 9.54 10.78 14.01
CA ILE A 692 10.33 10.03 13.03
C ILE A 692 11.77 9.91 13.58
N PRO A 693 12.29 8.69 13.76
CA PRO A 693 13.62 8.49 14.30
C PRO A 693 14.69 9.06 13.37
N ASN A 694 15.78 9.57 13.94
CA ASN A 694 16.94 10.11 13.22
C ASN A 694 16.62 11.27 12.25
N GLN A 695 15.51 11.98 12.43
CA GLN A 695 15.20 13.17 11.65
C GLN A 695 16.18 14.31 11.92
N THR A 696 16.69 14.95 10.87
CA THR A 696 17.77 15.96 10.94
C THR A 696 17.27 17.40 10.86
N TRP A 697 15.99 17.61 10.55
CA TRP A 697 15.37 18.93 10.38
C TRP A 697 14.63 19.38 11.65
N GLN A 698 14.32 20.68 11.77
CA GLN A 698 13.54 21.22 12.89
C GLN A 698 12.65 22.38 12.46
N PHE A 699 11.51 22.56 13.14
CA PHE A 699 10.63 23.70 12.95
C PHE A 699 11.10 24.88 13.79
N SER A 700 11.26 26.05 13.16
CA SER A 700 11.69 27.27 13.87
C SER A 700 10.53 27.93 14.63
N TYR A 701 9.36 28.01 14.00
CA TYR A 701 8.12 28.53 14.58
C TYR A 701 6.92 28.11 13.72
N ILE A 702 5.70 28.34 14.23
CA ILE A 702 4.45 28.21 13.46
C ILE A 702 3.79 29.58 13.38
N VAL A 703 3.37 30.01 12.20
CA VAL A 703 2.55 31.24 12.07
C VAL A 703 1.07 30.92 12.19
N ASP A 704 0.30 31.74 12.90
CA ASP A 704 -1.15 31.63 13.02
C ASP A 704 -1.81 33.01 13.20
N GLU A 705 -3.04 33.17 12.68
CA GLU A 705 -3.79 34.42 12.75
C GLU A 705 -4.63 34.54 14.02
N ALA A 706 -4.87 33.45 14.75
CA ALA A 706 -5.67 33.47 15.97
C ALA A 706 -4.92 34.20 17.11
N PRO A 707 -5.39 35.37 17.58
CA PRO A 707 -4.69 36.14 18.60
C PRO A 707 -4.52 35.37 19.91
N LEU A 708 -5.49 34.51 20.25
CA LEU A 708 -5.44 33.66 21.45
C LEU A 708 -4.32 32.62 21.45
N LYS A 709 -3.68 32.38 20.30
CA LYS A 709 -2.57 31.42 20.15
C LYS A 709 -1.21 32.09 19.96
N GLN A 710 -1.18 33.34 19.52
CA GLN A 710 0.06 34.08 19.28
C GLN A 710 0.85 34.25 20.58
N ASP A 711 2.18 34.22 20.46
CA ASP A 711 3.14 34.32 21.56
C ASP A 711 3.03 33.21 22.62
N LYS A 712 2.36 32.10 22.28
CA LYS A 712 2.37 30.84 23.04
C LYS A 712 3.26 29.81 22.37
N TYR A 713 3.49 28.70 23.05
CA TYR A 713 4.25 27.55 22.59
C TYR A 713 3.33 26.36 22.27
N CYS A 714 3.68 25.64 21.20
CA CYS A 714 2.95 24.45 20.78
C CYS A 714 3.04 23.35 21.86
N PRO A 715 1.93 22.67 22.19
CA PRO A 715 1.89 21.69 23.27
C PRO A 715 2.96 20.60 23.09
N GLY A 716 3.69 20.25 24.15
CA GLY A 716 4.73 19.21 24.11
C GLY A 716 5.95 19.53 23.25
N THR A 717 6.19 20.81 22.92
CA THR A 717 7.36 21.26 22.13
C THR A 717 7.89 22.61 22.64
N TYR A 718 9.07 23.02 22.16
CA TYR A 718 9.61 24.38 22.32
C TYR A 718 9.24 25.31 21.15
N ILE A 719 8.33 24.92 20.26
CA ILE A 719 8.05 25.65 19.01
C ILE A 719 7.08 26.80 19.29
N PRO A 720 7.47 28.07 19.12
CA PRO A 720 6.58 29.20 19.37
C PRO A 720 5.57 29.39 18.22
N VAL A 721 4.41 29.93 18.57
CA VAL A 721 3.38 30.40 17.64
C VAL A 721 3.54 31.91 17.47
N ARG A 722 3.64 32.36 16.22
CA ARG A 722 3.92 33.77 15.86
C ARG A 722 2.81 34.33 14.97
N PRO A 723 2.62 35.67 14.96
CA PRO A 723 1.75 36.31 13.98
C PRO A 723 2.34 36.16 12.55
N ILE A 724 1.48 36.26 11.53
CA ILE A 724 1.90 36.17 10.13
C ILE A 724 2.93 37.23 9.73
N SER A 725 2.89 38.40 10.39
CA SER A 725 3.85 39.49 10.20
C SER A 725 5.30 39.10 10.52
N GLU A 726 5.52 38.00 11.25
CA GLU A 726 6.85 37.46 11.50
C GLU A 726 7.55 37.02 10.20
N LEU A 727 6.79 36.62 9.17
CA LEU A 727 7.36 36.26 7.86
C LEU A 727 8.13 37.41 7.22
N SER A 728 7.71 38.66 7.46
CA SER A 728 8.37 39.84 6.91
C SER A 728 9.75 40.11 7.53
N LYS A 729 10.06 39.49 8.68
CA LYS A 729 11.38 39.59 9.33
C LYS A 729 12.37 38.54 8.82
N HIS A 730 11.92 37.61 7.99
CA HIS A 730 12.77 36.56 7.44
C HIS A 730 13.78 37.13 6.44
N SER A 731 15.00 36.58 6.45
CA SER A 731 16.10 37.02 5.58
C SER A 731 15.76 36.85 4.10
N LEU A 732 15.95 37.91 3.30
CA LEU A 732 15.65 37.91 1.86
C LEU A 732 16.48 36.89 1.06
N MET A 733 17.66 36.51 1.58
CA MET A 733 18.61 35.61 0.93
C MET A 733 18.52 34.17 1.43
N THR A 734 17.79 33.92 2.52
CA THR A 734 17.69 32.59 3.13
C THR A 734 16.45 31.87 2.59
N PRO A 735 16.59 30.67 1.99
CA PRO A 735 15.44 29.96 1.45
C PRO A 735 14.48 29.50 2.57
N LEU A 736 13.18 29.48 2.27
CA LEU A 736 12.12 29.25 3.25
C LEU A 736 11.23 28.08 2.82
N THR A 737 10.97 27.16 3.75
CA THR A 737 10.05 26.03 3.55
C THR A 737 8.92 26.10 4.59
N ILE A 738 7.67 26.08 4.11
CA ILE A 738 6.47 26.23 4.92
C ILE A 738 5.64 24.95 4.85
N VAL A 739 5.45 24.27 5.99
CA VAL A 739 4.50 23.15 6.09
C VAL A 739 3.12 23.68 6.45
N VAL A 740 2.15 23.52 5.55
CA VAL A 740 0.79 24.08 5.75
C VAL A 740 -0.07 23.11 6.54
N PHE A 741 -0.08 23.28 7.86
CA PHE A 741 -0.88 22.51 8.80
C PHE A 741 -2.39 22.82 8.70
N ALA A 742 -2.75 24.07 8.36
CA ALA A 742 -4.13 24.48 8.10
C ALA A 742 -4.55 24.24 6.62
N TRP A 743 -4.16 23.10 6.05
CA TRP A 743 -4.33 22.73 4.63
C TRP A 743 -5.77 22.76 4.10
N ASN A 744 -6.78 22.72 4.97
CA ASN A 744 -8.17 22.84 4.54
C ASN A 744 -8.51 24.27 4.05
N PHE A 745 -7.66 25.25 4.32
CA PHE A 745 -7.72 26.62 3.79
C PHE A 745 -6.58 26.89 2.78
N TRP A 746 -6.13 25.85 2.09
CA TRP A 746 -4.95 25.88 1.21
C TRP A 746 -4.89 27.09 0.27
N GLU A 747 -5.97 27.36 -0.48
CA GLU A 747 -5.98 28.45 -1.47
C GLU A 747 -5.83 29.83 -0.82
N GLU A 748 -6.51 30.07 0.31
CA GLU A 748 -6.42 31.33 1.07
C GLU A 748 -5.01 31.51 1.66
N ILE A 749 -4.46 30.46 2.27
CA ILE A 749 -3.13 30.48 2.88
C ILE A 749 -2.06 30.71 1.81
N LEU A 750 -2.14 30.02 0.67
CA LEU A 750 -1.17 30.16 -0.40
C LEU A 750 -1.14 31.59 -0.96
N HIS A 751 -2.31 32.24 -1.06
CA HIS A 751 -2.41 33.64 -1.42
C HIS A 751 -1.74 34.56 -0.38
N LYS A 752 -2.01 34.35 0.91
CA LYS A 752 -1.38 35.12 2.00
C LYS A 752 0.14 34.94 2.05
N ILE A 753 0.62 33.71 1.87
CA ILE A 753 2.07 33.43 1.80
C ILE A 753 2.69 34.22 0.65
N ARG A 754 2.12 34.18 -0.56
CA ARG A 754 2.64 34.94 -1.71
C ARG A 754 2.81 36.42 -1.41
N ILE A 755 1.78 37.05 -0.86
CA ILE A 755 1.78 38.48 -0.49
C ILE A 755 2.86 38.75 0.56
N THR A 756 2.88 37.97 1.64
CA THR A 756 3.75 38.25 2.80
C THR A 756 5.21 37.91 2.58
N THR A 757 5.54 37.04 1.61
CA THR A 757 6.93 36.64 1.33
C THR A 757 7.48 37.18 0.02
N LEU A 758 6.75 37.04 -1.09
CA LEU A 758 7.33 37.34 -2.41
C LEU A 758 7.26 38.84 -2.73
N GLU A 759 6.18 39.52 -2.33
CA GLU A 759 6.07 40.97 -2.48
C GLU A 759 7.01 41.71 -1.52
N THR A 760 7.43 41.06 -0.43
CA THR A 760 8.44 41.55 0.51
C THR A 760 9.88 41.20 0.10
N GLY A 761 10.06 40.47 -1.01
CA GLY A 761 11.36 40.22 -1.65
C GLY A 761 12.07 38.91 -1.25
N ILE A 762 11.44 38.03 -0.46
CA ILE A 762 12.01 36.73 -0.11
C ILE A 762 12.04 35.84 -1.36
N LYS A 763 13.23 35.33 -1.71
CA LYS A 763 13.41 34.41 -2.83
C LYS A 763 13.36 32.95 -2.35
N ASN A 764 13.03 32.03 -3.26
CA ASN A 764 13.04 30.57 -3.01
C ASN A 764 12.14 30.13 -1.84
N VAL A 765 10.84 30.42 -1.96
CA VAL A 765 9.82 30.01 -1.00
C VAL A 765 9.13 28.72 -1.46
N PHE A 766 9.10 27.73 -0.58
CA PHE A 766 8.53 26.41 -0.82
C PHE A 766 7.41 26.16 0.16
N ALA A 767 6.35 25.48 -0.27
CA ALA A 767 5.29 25.04 0.61
C ALA A 767 5.00 23.55 0.45
N ILE A 768 4.73 22.88 1.58
CA ILE A 768 4.29 21.50 1.64
C ILE A 768 2.80 21.48 1.96
N ARG A 769 2.01 20.94 1.05
CA ARG A 769 0.61 20.56 1.28
C ARG A 769 0.59 19.12 1.78
N PRO A 770 0.09 18.81 2.99
CA PRO A 770 0.04 17.44 3.49
C PRO A 770 -1.16 16.62 2.95
N PHE A 771 -2.31 17.24 2.65
CA PHE A 771 -3.54 16.54 2.24
C PHE A 771 -4.35 17.28 1.17
N PRO A 772 -5.19 16.59 0.37
CA PRO A 772 -5.38 15.13 0.31
C PRO A 772 -4.29 14.39 -0.46
N GLN A 773 -3.53 15.10 -1.28
CA GLN A 773 -2.32 14.60 -1.94
C GLN A 773 -1.15 15.42 -1.43
N GLN A 774 -0.07 14.76 -1.01
CA GLN A 774 1.10 15.47 -0.53
C GLN A 774 1.81 16.14 -1.70
N GLN A 775 2.10 17.43 -1.60
CA GLN A 775 2.74 18.19 -2.68
C GLN A 775 3.81 19.13 -2.11
N LEU A 776 4.97 19.18 -2.78
CA LEU A 776 5.97 20.21 -2.60
C LEU A 776 5.83 21.18 -3.77
N ILE A 777 5.51 22.42 -3.44
CA ILE A 777 5.36 23.47 -4.42
C ILE A 777 6.43 24.54 -4.22
N GLN A 778 6.94 25.06 -5.32
CA GLN A 778 7.68 26.32 -5.33
C GLN A 778 6.70 27.45 -5.59
N ILE A 779 6.75 28.47 -4.74
CA ILE A 779 5.91 29.65 -4.85
C ILE A 779 6.70 30.73 -5.60
N ASN A 780 6.19 31.14 -6.75
CA ASN A 780 6.71 32.25 -7.55
C ASN A 780 5.71 33.42 -7.55
N SER A 781 6.15 34.60 -7.97
CA SER A 781 5.35 35.84 -7.92
C SER A 781 4.03 35.72 -8.67
N ASN A 782 4.04 35.07 -9.85
CA ASN A 782 2.87 34.96 -10.73
C ASN A 782 2.39 33.51 -10.94
N SER A 783 3.02 32.51 -10.33
CA SER A 783 2.69 31.10 -10.53
C SER A 783 3.09 30.22 -9.35
N THR A 784 2.56 29.01 -9.30
CA THR A 784 3.05 27.95 -8.42
C THR A 784 3.39 26.74 -9.24
N THR A 785 4.58 26.21 -9.02
CA THR A 785 5.08 25.02 -9.71
C THR A 785 5.07 23.86 -8.73
N ILE A 786 4.35 22.79 -9.07
CA ILE A 786 4.46 21.52 -8.34
C ILE A 786 5.81 20.91 -8.71
N LEU A 787 6.74 20.96 -7.77
CA LEU A 787 8.06 20.34 -7.92
C LEU A 787 7.88 18.84 -7.83
N THR A 788 7.44 18.39 -6.65
CA THR A 788 7.19 16.99 -6.35
C THR A 788 5.81 16.81 -5.75
N GLN A 789 5.32 15.58 -5.83
CA GLN A 789 4.17 15.15 -5.05
C GLN A 789 4.34 13.69 -4.71
N ASN A 790 3.66 13.27 -3.65
CA ASN A 790 3.57 11.85 -3.39
C ASN A 790 2.74 11.24 -4.52
N ALA A 791 3.42 10.51 -5.41
CA ALA A 791 2.80 9.81 -6.53
C ALA A 791 2.00 8.58 -6.06
N TYR A 792 1.86 8.38 -4.74
CA TYR A 792 0.96 7.39 -4.17
C TYR A 792 -0.50 7.74 -4.51
N ARG A 793 -0.97 7.21 -5.63
CA ARG A 793 -2.38 6.86 -5.79
C ARG A 793 -2.56 5.58 -5.00
N LEU A 794 -3.41 5.63 -3.96
CA LEU A 794 -3.93 4.43 -3.33
C LEU A 794 -4.23 3.39 -4.41
N MET A 795 -3.70 2.17 -4.28
CA MET A 795 -4.25 1.07 -5.07
C MET A 795 -5.77 1.10 -4.84
N PRO A 796 -6.60 1.14 -5.91
CA PRO A 796 -8.03 1.24 -5.76
C PRO A 796 -8.52 0.15 -4.82
N TRP A 797 -9.53 0.47 -4.03
CA TRP A 797 -10.09 -0.44 -3.05
C TRP A 797 -11.27 -1.24 -3.64
N PRO A 798 -11.32 -2.57 -3.47
CA PRO A 798 -10.22 -3.43 -3.02
C PRO A 798 -9.11 -3.47 -4.08
N SER A 799 -7.87 -3.78 -3.65
CA SER A 799 -6.80 -4.05 -4.60
C SER A 799 -7.32 -5.04 -5.64
N PRO A 800 -7.10 -4.85 -6.94
CA PRO A 800 -7.31 -5.94 -7.87
C PRO A 800 -6.36 -7.07 -7.45
N PHE A 801 -6.87 -8.07 -6.73
CA PHE A 801 -6.44 -9.43 -7.01
C PHE A 801 -6.60 -9.58 -8.52
N PRO A 802 -5.58 -10.09 -9.24
CA PRO A 802 -5.55 -10.00 -10.69
C PRO A 802 -6.90 -10.42 -11.25
N TYR A 803 -7.68 -9.43 -11.73
CA TYR A 803 -8.85 -9.70 -12.53
C TYR A 803 -8.36 -10.55 -13.70
N ARG A 804 -9.16 -11.52 -14.14
CA ARG A 804 -8.84 -12.26 -15.37
C ARG A 804 -8.73 -11.25 -16.52
N ARG A 805 -7.49 -10.90 -16.86
CA ARG A 805 -7.10 -10.11 -18.03
C ARG A 805 -6.24 -10.98 -18.92
N ARG A 806 -6.11 -10.64 -20.20
CA ARG A 806 -5.13 -11.33 -21.06
C ARG A 806 -3.72 -10.99 -20.61
N SER A 807 -2.82 -11.95 -20.78
CA SER A 807 -1.39 -11.74 -20.57
C SER A 807 -0.83 -10.76 -21.59
N VAL A 808 0.22 -10.02 -21.23
CA VAL A 808 1.00 -9.19 -22.14
C VAL A 808 2.33 -9.87 -22.41
N LEU A 809 2.57 -10.20 -23.66
CA LEU A 809 3.74 -10.90 -24.19
C LEU A 809 4.68 -9.91 -24.87
N LEU A 810 5.93 -9.92 -24.44
CA LEU A 810 7.02 -9.19 -25.07
C LEU A 810 7.87 -10.13 -25.93
N PHE A 811 8.21 -9.71 -27.13
CA PHE A 811 9.32 -10.26 -27.90
C PHE A 811 10.46 -9.26 -27.92
N SER A 812 11.69 -9.74 -27.71
CA SER A 812 12.87 -8.91 -27.82
C SER A 812 14.04 -9.68 -28.40
N ASN A 813 14.81 -9.03 -29.27
CA ASN A 813 16.12 -9.50 -29.67
C ASN A 813 17.12 -9.20 -28.55
N LEU A 814 17.82 -10.23 -28.09
CA LEU A 814 18.88 -10.06 -27.10
C LEU A 814 20.22 -10.04 -27.84
N PHE A 815 20.77 -8.84 -27.99
CA PHE A 815 22.15 -8.62 -28.45
C PHE A 815 23.00 -8.13 -27.27
N ASN A 816 24.33 -8.00 -27.41
CA ASN A 816 25.28 -7.77 -26.30
C ASN A 816 25.21 -6.40 -25.57
N ASP A 817 24.01 -5.92 -25.25
CA ASP A 817 23.69 -4.64 -24.60
C ASP A 817 23.78 -4.72 -23.06
N THR A 818 24.91 -5.22 -22.56
CA THR A 818 25.16 -5.41 -21.12
C THR A 818 24.93 -4.18 -20.21
N PRO A 819 25.14 -2.91 -20.62
CA PRO A 819 25.00 -1.77 -19.71
C PRO A 819 23.56 -1.47 -19.27
N LEU A 820 22.57 -1.65 -20.15
CA LEU A 820 21.18 -1.26 -19.89
C LEU A 820 20.26 -2.42 -19.53
N LEU A 821 20.67 -3.66 -19.82
CA LEU A 821 19.83 -4.85 -19.71
C LEU A 821 19.20 -5.04 -18.32
N SER A 822 19.96 -4.79 -17.25
CA SER A 822 19.46 -4.86 -15.87
C SER A 822 18.31 -3.87 -15.62
N SER A 823 18.52 -2.60 -16.00
CA SER A 823 17.52 -1.54 -15.92
C SER A 823 16.30 -1.82 -16.79
N TRP A 824 16.54 -2.37 -17.99
CA TRP A 824 15.51 -2.75 -18.93
C TRP A 824 14.61 -3.87 -18.36
N ILE A 825 15.19 -4.92 -17.78
CA ILE A 825 14.43 -6.00 -17.14
C ILE A 825 13.59 -5.46 -15.99
N ARG A 826 14.19 -4.68 -15.08
CA ARG A 826 13.49 -4.14 -13.89
C ARG A 826 12.32 -3.23 -14.27
N HIS A 827 12.47 -2.44 -15.33
CA HIS A 827 11.42 -1.57 -15.85
C HIS A 827 10.26 -2.35 -16.47
N HIS A 828 10.57 -3.41 -17.20
CA HIS A 828 9.60 -4.15 -18.01
C HIS A 828 8.98 -5.36 -17.31
N ALA A 829 9.61 -5.92 -16.27
CA ALA A 829 9.08 -7.02 -15.47
C ALA A 829 7.68 -6.74 -14.88
N PRO A 830 7.36 -5.53 -14.36
CA PRO A 830 6.00 -5.20 -13.91
C PRO A 830 4.98 -5.07 -15.05
N ILE A 831 5.43 -4.94 -16.30
CA ILE A 831 4.60 -4.63 -17.48
C ILE A 831 4.25 -5.90 -18.25
N PHE A 832 5.23 -6.78 -18.51
CA PHE A 832 5.07 -7.94 -19.37
C PHE A 832 4.99 -9.24 -18.58
N ASP A 833 3.88 -9.96 -18.74
CA ASP A 833 3.64 -11.24 -18.08
C ASP A 833 4.60 -12.32 -18.55
N ILE A 834 4.98 -12.26 -19.82
CA ILE A 834 5.84 -13.21 -20.52
C ILE A 834 6.78 -12.41 -21.40
N ALA A 835 8.04 -12.81 -21.47
CA ALA A 835 8.98 -12.30 -22.48
C ALA A 835 9.69 -13.46 -23.18
N ILE A 836 9.84 -13.34 -24.50
CA ILE A 836 10.64 -14.24 -25.33
C ILE A 836 11.84 -13.43 -25.80
N LEU A 837 13.00 -13.74 -25.23
CA LEU A 837 14.28 -13.11 -25.51
C LEU A 837 15.05 -14.01 -26.47
N ILE A 838 15.19 -13.58 -27.73
CA ILE A 838 15.81 -14.38 -28.78
C ILE A 838 17.32 -14.14 -28.74
N ASP A 839 18.10 -15.18 -28.51
CA ASP A 839 19.55 -15.14 -28.42
C ASP A 839 20.18 -15.02 -29.82
N TYR A 840 20.80 -13.88 -30.11
CA TYR A 840 21.47 -13.60 -31.39
C TYR A 840 22.99 -13.56 -31.31
N ASP A 841 23.59 -14.07 -30.21
CA ASP A 841 25.03 -14.08 -29.85
C ASP A 841 25.29 -13.39 -28.51
N ILE A 842 24.55 -13.80 -27.47
CA ILE A 842 24.69 -13.21 -26.13
C ILE A 842 25.96 -13.69 -25.43
N THR A 843 26.63 -12.77 -24.73
CA THR A 843 27.74 -13.11 -23.84
C THR A 843 27.24 -13.86 -22.60
N ASN A 844 28.15 -14.62 -21.97
CA ASN A 844 27.91 -15.24 -20.66
C ASN A 844 27.41 -14.20 -19.63
N ARG A 845 27.85 -12.95 -19.71
CA ARG A 845 27.43 -11.86 -18.82
C ARG A 845 25.96 -11.49 -19.03
N SER A 846 25.51 -11.28 -20.27
CA SER A 846 24.10 -10.97 -20.57
C SER A 846 23.16 -12.12 -20.15
N SER A 847 23.54 -13.36 -20.46
CA SER A 847 22.79 -14.56 -20.04
C SER A 847 22.65 -14.66 -18.52
N GLN A 848 23.74 -14.36 -17.79
CA GLN A 848 23.72 -14.30 -16.34
C GLN A 848 22.81 -13.19 -15.81
N ILE A 849 22.82 -11.98 -16.38
CA ILE A 849 21.93 -10.88 -15.96
C ILE A 849 20.47 -11.32 -16.08
N VAL A 850 20.06 -11.84 -17.25
CA VAL A 850 18.69 -12.31 -17.45
C VAL A 850 18.34 -13.41 -16.44
N THR A 851 19.21 -14.41 -16.27
CA THR A 851 18.99 -15.51 -15.31
C THR A 851 18.83 -15.00 -13.87
N ASN A 852 19.59 -13.96 -13.49
CA ASN A 852 19.53 -13.44 -12.13
C ASN A 852 18.37 -12.49 -11.91
N GLU A 853 17.88 -11.80 -12.93
CA GLU A 853 16.97 -10.67 -12.73
C GLU A 853 15.60 -10.91 -13.34
N ALA A 854 15.52 -11.57 -14.48
CA ALA A 854 14.25 -11.74 -15.17
C ALA A 854 13.30 -12.66 -14.40
N PRO A 855 11.99 -12.38 -14.41
CA PRO A 855 11.00 -13.32 -13.89
C PRO A 855 11.09 -14.68 -14.60
N SER A 856 10.70 -15.75 -13.91
CA SER A 856 10.71 -17.13 -14.43
C SER A 856 9.88 -17.35 -15.72
N THR A 857 8.93 -16.44 -15.99
CA THR A 857 8.11 -16.47 -17.21
C THR A 857 8.83 -15.90 -18.42
N TRP A 858 9.99 -15.28 -18.24
CA TRP A 858 10.83 -14.76 -19.32
C TRP A 858 11.81 -15.83 -19.75
N LYS A 859 11.89 -16.08 -21.06
CA LYS A 859 12.67 -17.19 -21.61
C LYS A 859 13.71 -16.66 -22.58
N ILE A 860 14.97 -17.03 -22.36
CA ILE A 860 15.99 -16.97 -23.41
C ILE A 860 15.78 -18.19 -24.29
N ILE A 861 15.75 -17.98 -25.61
CA ILE A 861 15.63 -19.06 -26.57
C ILE A 861 16.73 -18.98 -27.61
N SER A 862 17.27 -20.13 -28.00
CA SER A 862 18.08 -20.23 -29.19
C SER A 862 17.17 -20.19 -30.43
N PRO A 863 17.53 -19.43 -31.46
CA PRO A 863 16.73 -19.30 -32.66
C PRO A 863 16.60 -20.64 -33.39
N ARG A 864 15.41 -20.99 -33.89
CA ARG A 864 15.18 -22.25 -34.62
C ARG A 864 15.86 -22.28 -35.98
N SER A 865 16.10 -21.13 -36.61
CA SER A 865 16.84 -21.01 -37.86
C SER A 865 18.12 -20.18 -37.66
N LYS A 866 19.11 -20.41 -38.53
CA LYS A 866 20.33 -19.60 -38.62
C LYS A 866 20.25 -18.52 -39.71
N ASP A 867 19.02 -18.21 -40.13
CA ASP A 867 18.73 -17.21 -41.15
C ASP A 867 18.98 -15.78 -40.63
N SER A 868 18.73 -14.77 -41.47
CA SER A 868 18.83 -13.37 -41.04
C SER A 868 17.96 -13.13 -39.79
N PRO A 869 18.39 -12.26 -38.84
CA PRO A 869 17.66 -12.02 -37.59
C PRO A 869 16.17 -11.72 -37.78
N HIS A 870 15.87 -11.06 -38.89
CA HIS A 870 14.56 -10.73 -39.40
C HIS A 870 13.63 -11.93 -39.67
N LYS A 871 14.13 -12.96 -40.34
CA LYS A 871 13.35 -14.18 -40.61
C LYS A 871 13.17 -15.01 -39.35
N VAL A 872 14.23 -15.10 -38.57
CA VAL A 872 14.25 -15.82 -37.30
C VAL A 872 13.22 -15.24 -36.31
N ILE A 873 13.16 -13.91 -36.11
CA ILE A 873 12.14 -13.28 -35.24
C ILE A 873 10.73 -13.66 -35.70
N ASN A 874 10.45 -13.57 -37.00
CA ASN A 874 9.13 -13.89 -37.53
C ASN A 874 8.74 -15.36 -37.31
N GLU A 875 9.67 -16.29 -37.48
CA GLU A 875 9.46 -17.72 -37.22
C GLU A 875 9.22 -18.00 -35.73
N GLU A 876 10.04 -17.40 -34.87
CA GLU A 876 9.90 -17.49 -33.41
C GLU A 876 8.57 -16.90 -32.94
N MET A 877 8.21 -15.71 -33.43
CA MET A 877 6.93 -15.07 -33.14
C MET A 877 5.77 -15.95 -33.57
N ARG A 878 5.76 -16.44 -34.82
CA ARG A 878 4.70 -17.35 -35.31
C ARG A 878 4.53 -18.56 -34.40
N TYR A 879 5.61 -19.16 -33.94
CA TYR A 879 5.55 -20.30 -33.03
C TYR A 879 4.92 -19.93 -31.68
N TYR A 880 5.40 -18.86 -31.03
CA TYR A 880 4.89 -18.47 -29.71
C TYR A 880 3.51 -17.83 -29.75
N GLU A 881 3.10 -17.25 -30.87
CA GLU A 881 1.72 -16.80 -31.09
C GLU A 881 0.72 -17.96 -31.12
N LYS A 882 1.12 -19.16 -31.59
CA LYS A 882 0.30 -20.39 -31.46
C LYS A 882 0.12 -20.81 -30.01
N ILE A 883 1.11 -20.55 -29.15
CA ILE A 883 1.08 -20.93 -27.73
C ILE A 883 0.27 -19.91 -26.93
N TYR A 884 0.49 -18.61 -27.17
CA TYR A 884 -0.10 -17.51 -26.43
C TYR A 884 -1.19 -16.79 -27.24
N THR A 885 -2.13 -17.55 -27.80
CA THR A 885 -3.16 -17.07 -28.75
C THR A 885 -4.02 -15.92 -28.23
N LYS A 886 -4.20 -15.83 -26.90
CA LYS A 886 -5.04 -14.81 -26.26
C LYS A 886 -4.26 -13.60 -25.75
N ALA A 887 -2.93 -13.60 -25.76
CA ALA A 887 -2.13 -12.52 -25.19
C ALA A 887 -2.17 -11.24 -26.05
N TRP A 888 -2.02 -10.08 -25.38
CA TRP A 888 -1.50 -8.89 -26.02
C TRP A 888 -0.03 -9.07 -26.33
N LYS A 889 0.45 -8.58 -27.46
CA LYS A 889 1.78 -8.86 -27.99
C LYS A 889 2.44 -7.55 -28.42
N ILE A 890 3.70 -7.39 -28.08
CA ILE A 890 4.53 -6.27 -28.50
C ILE A 890 5.96 -6.74 -28.76
N VAL A 891 6.65 -6.05 -29.65
CA VAL A 891 8.07 -6.24 -29.92
C VAL A 891 8.82 -4.99 -29.46
N LEU A 892 9.86 -5.16 -28.67
CA LEU A 892 10.81 -4.10 -28.27
C LEU A 892 12.23 -4.63 -28.39
N THR A 893 13.18 -3.76 -28.69
CA THR A 893 14.62 -4.06 -28.55
C THR A 893 15.09 -3.80 -27.10
N THR A 894 16.27 -4.29 -26.73
CA THR A 894 16.82 -4.16 -25.36
C THR A 894 17.27 -2.74 -24.96
N ASP A 895 17.21 -1.81 -25.90
CA ASP A 895 17.41 -0.36 -25.73
C ASP A 895 16.08 0.44 -25.77
N GLU A 896 14.94 -0.23 -25.99
CA GLU A 896 13.62 0.40 -26.05
C GLU A 896 12.84 0.24 -24.73
N PHE A 897 12.36 1.36 -24.20
CA PHE A 897 11.55 1.39 -22.97
C PHE A 897 10.08 1.71 -23.27
N MET A 898 9.20 0.74 -23.01
CA MET A 898 7.75 0.97 -23.02
C MET A 898 7.33 1.65 -21.71
N VAL A 899 6.93 2.91 -21.77
CA VAL A 899 6.57 3.69 -20.59
C VAL A 899 5.07 3.96 -20.57
N HIS A 900 4.36 3.38 -19.61
CA HIS A 900 2.92 3.60 -19.42
C HIS A 900 2.54 3.48 -17.93
N PRO A 901 1.71 4.38 -17.36
CA PRO A 901 1.41 4.40 -15.92
C PRO A 901 0.74 3.12 -15.41
N ASN A 902 -0.17 2.54 -16.18
CA ASN A 902 -0.75 1.23 -15.88
C ASN A 902 -1.20 0.49 -17.14
N LEU A 903 -0.24 -0.05 -17.93
CA LEU A 903 -0.54 -0.63 -19.25
C LEU A 903 -1.58 -1.75 -19.14
N ARG A 904 -1.41 -2.59 -18.13
CA ARG A 904 -2.25 -3.77 -17.88
C ARG A 904 -3.69 -3.41 -17.57
N GLU A 905 -3.91 -2.36 -16.78
CA GLU A 905 -5.26 -1.85 -16.47
C GLU A 905 -5.90 -1.24 -17.72
N MET A 906 -5.18 -0.38 -18.45
CA MET A 906 -5.68 0.20 -19.70
C MET A 906 -6.10 -0.89 -20.70
N LEU A 907 -5.25 -1.90 -20.94
CA LEU A 907 -5.57 -3.02 -21.82
C LEU A 907 -6.78 -3.80 -21.31
N SER A 908 -6.89 -4.04 -19.99
CA SER A 908 -8.05 -4.71 -19.40
C SER A 908 -9.34 -3.90 -19.52
N ASP A 909 -9.28 -2.58 -19.48
CA ASP A 909 -10.46 -1.73 -19.63
C ASP A 909 -10.90 -1.70 -21.10
N ILE A 910 -9.95 -1.57 -22.03
CA ILE A 910 -10.18 -1.69 -23.47
C ILE A 910 -10.81 -3.03 -23.81
N GLU A 911 -10.37 -4.12 -23.17
CA GLU A 911 -10.96 -5.46 -23.31
C GLU A 911 -12.43 -5.53 -22.88
N ARG A 912 -12.84 -4.73 -21.88
CA ARG A 912 -14.21 -4.71 -21.36
C ARG A 912 -15.12 -3.76 -22.13
N SER A 913 -14.56 -2.69 -22.68
CA SER A 913 -15.32 -1.59 -23.27
C SER A 913 -15.32 -1.60 -24.80
N SER A 914 -14.48 -2.41 -25.46
CA SER A 914 -14.32 -2.36 -26.92
C SER A 914 -13.76 -3.64 -27.55
N ASP A 915 -13.98 -3.77 -28.86
CA ASP A 915 -13.39 -4.82 -29.70
C ASP A 915 -12.03 -4.39 -30.30
N VAL A 916 -11.38 -3.37 -29.73
CA VAL A 916 -10.08 -2.89 -30.23
C VAL A 916 -9.04 -4.02 -30.16
N MET A 917 -8.41 -4.33 -31.29
CA MET A 917 -7.44 -5.43 -31.40
C MET A 917 -5.98 -4.95 -31.41
N ALA A 918 -5.77 -3.64 -31.54
CA ALA A 918 -4.49 -3.01 -31.83
C ALA A 918 -4.42 -1.60 -31.23
N LEU A 919 -3.27 -1.20 -30.68
CA LEU A 919 -3.00 0.18 -30.27
C LEU A 919 -1.63 0.62 -30.79
N TYR A 920 -1.52 1.92 -31.08
CA TYR A 920 -0.29 2.56 -31.54
C TYR A 920 0.24 3.51 -30.47
N PHE A 921 1.53 3.41 -30.17
CA PHE A 921 2.25 4.28 -29.25
C PHE A 921 3.23 5.15 -30.04
N ARG A 922 3.26 6.44 -29.70
CA ARG A 922 4.32 7.34 -30.17
C ARG A 922 5.63 6.96 -29.49
N SER A 923 6.73 6.95 -30.23
CA SER A 923 8.08 6.79 -29.65
C SER A 923 8.85 8.10 -29.66
N LEU A 924 9.81 8.21 -28.74
CA LEU A 924 10.81 9.26 -28.71
C LEU A 924 12.20 8.61 -28.76
N ILE A 925 13.11 9.20 -29.53
CA ILE A 925 14.51 8.79 -29.56
C ILE A 925 15.30 9.78 -28.70
N MET A 926 16.04 9.24 -27.73
CA MET A 926 16.97 10.02 -26.93
C MET A 926 18.38 9.81 -27.42
N ILE A 927 19.10 10.90 -27.69
CA ILE A 927 20.53 10.87 -28.00
C ILE A 927 21.25 11.61 -26.88
N ARG A 928 22.24 10.98 -26.23
CA ARG A 928 23.01 11.60 -25.15
C ARG A 928 24.45 11.87 -25.58
N THR A 929 24.94 13.07 -25.33
CA THR A 929 26.35 13.46 -25.63
C THR A 929 27.14 13.95 -24.40
N ASP A 930 26.51 14.17 -23.23
CA ASP A 930 27.14 14.93 -22.13
C ASP A 930 26.99 14.25 -20.75
N SER A 931 27.89 14.56 -19.80
CA SER A 931 28.09 13.86 -18.51
C SER A 931 27.64 14.57 -17.23
N ASN A 932 26.94 15.71 -17.28
CA ASN A 932 26.60 16.49 -16.06
C ASN A 932 25.13 16.95 -16.02
N LEU A 933 24.31 16.39 -15.11
CA LEU A 933 22.99 16.93 -14.75
C LEU A 933 23.12 18.02 -13.68
N ARG A 934 22.63 19.26 -13.93
CA ARG A 934 22.77 20.39 -12.98
C ARG A 934 21.52 20.77 -12.19
N TYR A 935 20.31 20.30 -12.53
CA TYR A 935 19.08 20.72 -11.83
C TYR A 935 18.20 19.53 -11.40
N PRO A 936 18.14 19.19 -10.09
CA PRO A 936 17.44 18.01 -9.58
C PRO A 936 15.91 18.10 -9.69
N PHE A 937 15.34 19.31 -9.77
CA PHE A 937 13.89 19.54 -9.81
C PHE A 937 13.34 19.86 -11.22
N THR A 938 14.20 20.01 -12.22
CA THR A 938 13.83 20.32 -13.61
C THR A 938 13.81 19.03 -14.45
N SER A 939 12.87 18.88 -15.38
CA SER A 939 12.85 17.71 -16.27
C SER A 939 14.09 17.70 -17.19
N LEU A 940 14.47 16.53 -17.70
CA LEU A 940 15.63 16.40 -18.59
C LEU A 940 15.33 16.83 -20.03
N LEU A 941 14.08 16.74 -20.47
CA LEU A 941 13.64 17.19 -21.79
C LEU A 941 13.92 18.70 -21.91
N ASN A 942 13.45 19.50 -20.94
CA ASN A 942 13.70 20.95 -20.84
C ASN A 942 15.19 21.35 -20.67
N GLN A 943 16.04 20.45 -20.18
CA GLN A 943 17.48 20.73 -20.02
C GLN A 943 18.27 20.45 -21.32
N HIS A 944 17.79 19.56 -22.18
CA HIS A 944 18.53 19.05 -23.36
C HIS A 944 17.66 18.95 -24.62
N THR A 945 16.86 19.99 -24.91
CA THR A 945 16.02 20.05 -26.11
C THR A 945 16.82 20.29 -27.41
N GLN A 946 17.43 19.23 -27.95
CA GLN A 946 17.54 19.08 -29.41
C GLN A 946 16.55 18.00 -29.86
N TYR A 947 15.35 18.41 -30.22
CA TYR A 947 14.36 17.51 -30.80
C TYR A 947 14.72 17.23 -32.26
N ILE A 948 14.85 15.96 -32.64
CA ILE A 948 14.64 15.58 -34.04
C ILE A 948 13.12 15.35 -34.21
N SER A 949 12.38 16.44 -34.40
CA SER A 949 11.08 16.34 -35.06
C SER A 949 11.39 16.09 -36.53
N TYR A 950 11.22 14.85 -37.00
CA TYR A 950 11.26 14.57 -38.43
C TYR A 950 10.05 15.24 -39.07
N SER A 951 10.23 16.49 -39.50
CA SER A 951 9.31 17.12 -40.44
C SER A 951 9.52 16.45 -41.80
N PRO A 952 8.46 16.02 -42.50
CA PRO A 952 8.61 15.45 -43.83
C PRO A 952 9.11 16.55 -44.76
N VAL A 953 10.41 16.59 -45.01
CA VAL A 953 10.98 17.43 -46.06
C VAL A 953 10.42 16.91 -47.37
N LYS A 954 9.51 17.67 -47.99
CA LYS A 954 9.08 17.45 -49.36
C LYS A 954 10.30 17.63 -50.27
N GLY A 955 11.01 16.54 -50.52
CA GLY A 955 12.20 16.56 -51.35
C GLY A 955 12.81 15.17 -51.51
N LYS A 956 12.37 14.46 -52.54
CA LYS A 956 13.02 13.29 -53.17
C LYS A 956 13.45 12.14 -52.23
N GLY A 957 12.60 11.11 -52.17
CA GLY A 957 13.09 9.72 -52.23
C GLY A 957 13.33 8.94 -50.93
N SER A 958 12.87 9.40 -49.76
CA SER A 958 12.81 8.55 -48.56
C SER A 958 11.58 8.87 -47.72
N LEU A 959 10.61 7.95 -47.71
CA LEU A 959 9.49 7.96 -46.77
C LEU A 959 10.01 7.52 -45.40
N VAL A 960 10.52 8.44 -44.58
CA VAL A 960 10.80 8.14 -43.17
C VAL A 960 9.51 8.38 -42.38
N MET A 961 8.77 7.30 -42.12
CA MET A 961 7.54 7.29 -41.32
C MET A 961 7.82 7.68 -39.86
N PRO A 962 6.86 8.32 -39.14
CA PRO A 962 7.02 8.57 -37.72
C PRO A 962 7.17 7.23 -36.97
N ALA A 963 8.10 7.21 -36.03
CA ALA A 963 8.46 6.03 -35.29
C ALA A 963 7.32 5.60 -34.33
N TYR A 964 6.39 4.74 -34.77
CA TYR A 964 5.35 4.18 -33.90
C TYR A 964 5.74 2.77 -33.42
N ARG A 965 5.39 2.43 -32.18
CA ARG A 965 5.39 1.05 -31.65
C ARG A 965 3.95 0.59 -31.53
N TYR A 966 3.70 -0.71 -31.62
CA TYR A 966 2.35 -1.26 -31.65
C TYR A 966 2.20 -2.44 -30.69
N ILE A 967 1.01 -2.56 -30.08
CA ILE A 967 0.60 -3.70 -29.25
C ILE A 967 -0.71 -4.26 -29.78
N HIS A 968 -0.86 -5.59 -29.82
CA HIS A 968 -2.08 -6.22 -30.34
C HIS A 968 -2.45 -7.54 -29.73
N ARG A 969 -3.70 -7.94 -29.94
CA ARG A 969 -4.25 -9.24 -29.53
C ARG A 969 -4.85 -10.04 -30.68
N TYR A 970 -4.42 -9.80 -31.93
CA TYR A 970 -4.86 -10.58 -33.09
C TYR A 970 -4.61 -12.08 -32.86
N PRO A 971 -5.61 -12.95 -33.15
CA PRO A 971 -5.43 -14.40 -33.07
C PRO A 971 -4.38 -14.86 -34.09
N TYR A 972 -3.68 -15.94 -33.77
CA TYR A 972 -2.85 -16.62 -34.75
C TYR A 972 -3.74 -17.24 -35.84
N VAL A 973 -3.44 -17.01 -37.11
CA VAL A 973 -4.09 -17.70 -38.25
C VAL A 973 -3.02 -18.46 -39.02
N GLU A 974 -3.19 -19.77 -39.15
CA GLU A 974 -2.35 -20.60 -40.00
C GLU A 974 -2.54 -20.14 -41.45
N GLN A 975 -1.45 -19.94 -42.21
CA GLN A 975 -1.55 -19.56 -43.61
C GLN A 975 -2.47 -20.55 -44.34
N ILE A 976 -3.67 -20.10 -44.69
CA ILE A 976 -4.46 -20.77 -45.73
C ILE A 976 -3.70 -20.49 -47.04
N ASP A 977 -3.46 -21.54 -47.82
CA ASP A 977 -2.91 -21.49 -49.17
C ASP A 977 -3.72 -20.54 -50.06
N VAL A 978 -3.40 -19.25 -50.03
CA VAL A 978 -3.82 -18.31 -51.06
C VAL A 978 -2.90 -18.59 -52.25
N LYS A 979 -3.44 -19.34 -53.22
CA LYS A 979 -2.84 -19.51 -54.55
C LYS A 979 -2.15 -18.23 -54.99
N GLN A 980 -0.84 -18.32 -55.22
CA GLN A 980 0.01 -17.27 -55.77
C GLN A 980 -0.69 -16.53 -56.91
N SER A 981 -1.20 -15.32 -56.65
CA SER A 981 -1.34 -14.33 -57.71
C SER A 981 0.05 -13.76 -57.95
N LYS A 982 0.61 -14.07 -59.13
CA LYS A 982 1.83 -13.49 -59.68
C LYS A 982 1.75 -11.96 -59.62
N ASN A 983 2.37 -11.38 -58.60
CA ASN A 983 3.00 -10.07 -58.62
C ASN A 983 3.96 -10.11 -57.42
N GLU A 984 5.26 -10.10 -57.73
CA GLU A 984 6.34 -10.09 -56.76
C GLU A 984 6.12 -8.93 -55.78
N SER A 985 5.75 -9.26 -54.55
CA SER A 985 5.80 -8.34 -53.43
C SER A 985 7.06 -8.68 -52.64
N GLU A 986 8.12 -7.93 -52.92
CA GLU A 986 9.30 -7.89 -52.06
C GLU A 986 8.87 -7.44 -50.66
N TRP A 987 9.21 -8.25 -49.67
CA TRP A 987 8.97 -7.96 -48.25
C TRP A 987 9.94 -6.85 -47.81
N GLN A 988 9.49 -5.60 -47.79
CA GLN A 988 10.33 -4.49 -47.35
C GLN A 988 10.18 -4.19 -45.86
N TRP A 989 11.33 -4.16 -45.21
CA TRP A 989 11.58 -3.56 -43.91
C TRP A 989 11.26 -2.08 -43.96
N ILE A 990 10.24 -1.64 -43.23
CA ILE A 990 10.18 -0.24 -42.81
C ILE A 990 10.77 -0.24 -41.41
N HIS A 991 11.95 0.36 -41.26
CA HIS A 991 12.51 0.64 -39.95
C HIS A 991 11.38 1.19 -39.08
N ILE A 992 11.20 0.59 -37.90
CA ILE A 992 10.30 1.04 -36.84
C ILE A 992 8.87 0.43 -36.87
N GLY A 993 8.74 -0.86 -36.51
CA GLY A 993 7.48 -1.51 -36.07
C GLY A 993 6.98 -2.68 -36.94
N PHE A 994 6.65 -3.83 -36.35
CA PHE A 994 6.25 -5.06 -37.06
C PHE A 994 4.74 -5.29 -37.10
N ILE A 995 4.22 -5.64 -38.29
CA ILE A 995 3.00 -6.41 -38.49
C ILE A 995 3.40 -7.64 -39.32
N ALA A 996 3.05 -8.85 -38.89
CA ALA A 996 2.90 -9.96 -39.83
C ALA A 996 1.70 -9.61 -40.73
N ASP A 997 1.93 -9.35 -42.02
CA ASP A 997 0.89 -8.95 -42.98
C ASP A 997 -0.21 -10.03 -43.05
N TYR A 998 -1.27 -9.87 -42.27
CA TYR A 998 -2.48 -10.69 -42.34
C TYR A 998 -3.39 -10.10 -43.42
N ARG A 999 -3.08 -10.33 -44.70
CA ARG A 999 -4.06 -10.10 -45.77
C ARG A 999 -4.97 -11.30 -45.86
N TYR A 1000 -6.10 -11.24 -45.17
CA TYR A 1000 -7.31 -11.88 -45.68
C TYR A 1000 -8.31 -10.79 -46.02
N ALA A 1001 -8.74 -10.81 -47.28
CA ALA A 1001 -9.84 -10.01 -47.79
C ALA A 1001 -11.12 -10.39 -47.03
N LEU A 1002 -11.41 -9.66 -45.95
CA LEU A 1002 -12.77 -9.52 -45.43
C LEU A 1002 -13.05 -8.04 -45.42
N SER A 1003 -13.94 -7.64 -46.31
CA SER A 1003 -14.55 -6.33 -46.41
C SER A 1003 -15.15 -5.91 -45.07
N PHE A 1004 -14.36 -5.30 -44.19
CA PHE A 1004 -14.86 -4.50 -43.10
C PHE A 1004 -14.68 -3.04 -43.50
N GLN A 1005 -15.82 -2.40 -43.76
CA GLN A 1005 -15.95 -0.98 -44.03
C GLN A 1005 -15.14 -0.18 -43.00
N HIS A 1006 -14.46 0.84 -43.50
CA HIS A 1006 -13.79 1.87 -42.71
C HIS A 1006 -14.62 2.29 -41.50
N THR A 1007 -14.27 1.81 -40.32
CA THR A 1007 -14.64 2.46 -39.06
C THR A 1007 -13.45 3.28 -38.61
N ASN A 1008 -13.29 4.44 -39.26
CA ASN A 1008 -12.57 5.56 -38.68
C ASN A 1008 -13.32 6.03 -37.43
N MET A 1009 -13.19 5.32 -36.30
CA MET A 1009 -13.55 5.90 -35.01
C MET A 1009 -12.40 6.77 -34.53
N ARG A 1010 -12.36 8.00 -35.07
CA ARG A 1010 -11.88 9.14 -34.27
C ARG A 1010 -12.86 9.27 -33.11
N VAL A 1011 -12.35 9.24 -31.89
CA VAL A 1011 -13.15 9.65 -30.72
C VAL A 1011 -13.53 11.13 -30.93
N PRO A 1012 -14.83 11.49 -30.96
CA PRO A 1012 -15.27 12.83 -31.30
C PRO A 1012 -14.99 13.80 -30.15
N PHE A 1013 -14.39 14.94 -30.48
CA PHE A 1013 -14.45 16.14 -29.65
C PHE A 1013 -15.69 16.95 -30.03
N PRO A 1014 -16.29 17.75 -29.12
CA PRO A 1014 -17.53 18.47 -29.39
C PRO A 1014 -17.32 19.57 -30.43
N GLU A 1015 -18.18 19.58 -31.46
CA GLU A 1015 -18.27 20.62 -32.48
C GLU A 1015 -18.79 21.94 -31.88
N TYR A 1016 -18.13 23.05 -32.19
CA TYR A 1016 -18.75 24.38 -32.28
C TYR A 1016 -18.10 25.20 -33.40
N VAL A 1017 -18.88 25.37 -34.48
CA VAL A 1017 -19.00 26.51 -35.43
C VAL A 1017 -17.75 26.85 -36.28
N GLU A 1018 -17.68 26.39 -37.54
CA GLU A 1018 -18.26 26.95 -38.79
C GLU A 1018 -17.46 28.10 -39.46
N ASN A 1019 -17.18 27.86 -40.75
CA ASN A 1019 -16.96 28.81 -41.85
C ASN A 1019 -15.73 29.73 -41.80
N VAL A 1020 -14.74 29.46 -42.68
CA VAL A 1020 -14.52 30.23 -43.92
C VAL A 1020 -13.85 29.29 -44.94
N GLY A 1021 -14.48 29.17 -46.12
CA GLY A 1021 -13.99 28.40 -47.25
C GLY A 1021 -12.98 29.14 -48.11
N ASP A 1022 -12.36 28.36 -48.99
CA ASP A 1022 -11.82 28.69 -50.31
C ASP A 1022 -10.91 29.91 -50.46
N THR A 1023 -9.64 29.68 -50.83
CA THR A 1023 -9.15 29.94 -52.20
C THR A 1023 -7.63 29.67 -52.37
N MET A 1024 -7.35 28.96 -53.47
CA MET A 1024 -6.23 29.08 -54.43
C MET A 1024 -4.74 29.12 -54.02
N ASN A 1025 -4.03 28.16 -54.63
CA ASN A 1025 -2.72 28.26 -55.29
C ASN A 1025 -2.13 29.68 -55.43
N GLU A 1026 -0.85 29.86 -55.06
CA GLU A 1026 0.25 30.06 -56.01
C GLU A 1026 1.60 30.26 -55.29
N HIS A 1027 2.65 30.12 -56.08
CA HIS A 1027 4.05 29.93 -55.73
C HIS A 1027 4.81 31.24 -55.42
N ILE A 1028 6.05 31.06 -54.91
CA ILE A 1028 7.26 31.92 -55.05
C ILE A 1028 7.62 32.92 -53.92
N THR A 1029 8.57 32.44 -53.11
CA THR A 1029 9.86 33.03 -52.66
C THR A 1029 9.96 34.25 -51.73
N HIS A 1030 10.71 33.98 -50.64
CA HIS A 1030 11.84 34.72 -50.05
C HIS A 1030 11.61 36.00 -49.24
N ASP A 1031 12.36 36.00 -48.12
CA ASP A 1031 12.77 37.08 -47.21
C ASP A 1031 11.70 37.83 -46.41
N PHE A 1032 11.72 37.71 -45.09
CA PHE A 1032 12.40 38.68 -44.23
C PHE A 1032 12.31 38.36 -42.73
N ASN A 1033 13.40 38.74 -42.08
CA ASN A 1033 13.72 38.90 -40.68
C ASN A 1033 12.64 39.45 -39.72
N VAL A 1034 12.78 39.00 -38.47
CA VAL A 1034 12.79 39.81 -37.23
C VAL A 1034 11.44 40.25 -36.61
N THR A 1035 11.17 39.57 -35.49
CA THR A 1035 10.61 40.07 -34.22
C THR A 1035 9.14 40.42 -34.06
N SER A 1036 8.63 39.86 -32.96
CA SER A 1036 7.72 40.44 -31.97
C SER A 1036 6.21 40.37 -32.21
N TRP A 1037 5.54 39.96 -31.12
CA TRP A 1037 4.16 40.24 -30.65
C TRP A 1037 3.44 38.94 -30.28
N LYS A 1038 3.38 38.62 -28.98
CA LYS A 1038 2.40 39.07 -27.96
C LYS A 1038 1.11 38.24 -28.00
N HIS A 1039 0.97 37.45 -26.93
CA HIS A 1039 -0.25 37.17 -26.18
C HIS A 1039 -1.57 37.03 -26.98
N ASN A 1040 -2.06 35.80 -27.04
CA ASN A 1040 -3.38 35.53 -26.48
C ASN A 1040 -3.38 34.19 -25.74
N LYS A 1041 -3.35 34.29 -24.41
CA LYS A 1041 -3.82 33.26 -23.48
C LYS A 1041 -5.33 33.39 -23.43
N GLU A 1042 -6.05 32.32 -23.76
CA GLU A 1042 -7.11 31.77 -22.93
C GLU A 1042 -7.65 30.51 -23.60
N ILE A 1043 -8.24 29.62 -22.80
CA ILE A 1043 -8.78 28.30 -23.19
C ILE A 1043 -7.72 27.20 -23.32
N PHE A 1044 -7.13 26.79 -22.20
CA PHE A 1044 -6.85 25.36 -21.86
C PHE A 1044 -6.50 25.32 -20.37
N ARG A 1045 -7.53 25.30 -19.52
CA ARG A 1045 -7.41 24.98 -18.11
C ARG A 1045 -8.07 23.63 -17.88
N HIS A 1046 -7.32 22.73 -17.25
CA HIS A 1046 -7.74 21.51 -16.54
C HIS A 1046 -7.63 20.18 -17.26
N ILE A 1047 -6.41 19.62 -17.31
CA ILE A 1047 -6.16 18.17 -17.16
C ILE A 1047 -4.89 18.02 -16.28
N ARG A 1048 -4.96 17.13 -15.26
CA ARG A 1048 -4.01 17.05 -14.13
C ARG A 1048 -2.90 16.02 -14.40
N LEU A 1049 -1.64 16.39 -14.17
CA LEU A 1049 -0.44 15.58 -14.41
C LEU A 1049 0.27 15.16 -13.13
N ASN A 1050 0.03 13.93 -12.66
CA ASN A 1050 0.43 13.58 -11.30
C ASN A 1050 1.08 12.19 -11.06
N ASP A 1051 1.99 11.72 -11.90
CA ASP A 1051 2.86 10.60 -11.49
C ASP A 1051 4.36 10.98 -11.68
N LEU A 1052 5.31 10.20 -11.16
CA LEU A 1052 6.74 10.23 -11.54
C LEU A 1052 7.67 11.34 -11.00
N GLN A 1053 7.89 11.39 -9.69
CA GLN A 1053 9.13 11.94 -9.10
C GLN A 1053 9.93 10.96 -8.21
N ASP A 1054 9.60 9.67 -8.22
CA ASP A 1054 10.18 8.71 -7.27
C ASP A 1054 11.33 7.84 -7.83
N PHE A 1055 12.15 8.34 -8.77
CA PHE A 1055 13.30 7.58 -9.29
C PHE A 1055 14.61 8.22 -8.81
N ASP A 1056 15.05 7.82 -7.64
CA ASP A 1056 16.40 8.11 -7.14
C ASP A 1056 17.36 7.05 -7.70
N ALA A 1057 17.48 7.05 -9.04
CA ALA A 1057 18.31 6.09 -9.76
C ALA A 1057 19.82 6.43 -9.62
N PRO A 1058 20.71 5.42 -9.64
CA PRO A 1058 22.15 5.57 -9.44
C PRO A 1058 22.88 6.33 -10.53
N THR A 1059 22.32 6.36 -11.74
CA THR A 1059 22.96 6.92 -12.92
C THR A 1059 22.06 7.93 -13.61
N ASP A 1060 22.71 8.95 -14.17
CA ASP A 1060 22.07 10.08 -14.83
C ASP A 1060 21.23 9.66 -16.06
N GLU A 1061 21.43 8.46 -16.63
CA GLU A 1061 20.60 7.92 -17.72
C GLU A 1061 19.14 7.60 -17.31
N LEU A 1062 18.90 7.12 -16.09
CA LEU A 1062 17.56 6.67 -15.65
C LEU A 1062 16.69 7.83 -15.15
N ARG A 1063 17.32 8.82 -14.50
CA ARG A 1063 16.68 10.12 -14.19
C ARG A 1063 16.22 10.83 -15.45
N MET A 1064 16.92 10.61 -16.56
CA MET A 1064 16.63 11.16 -17.88
C MET A 1064 15.36 10.57 -18.51
N ALA A 1065 15.27 9.24 -18.65
CA ALA A 1065 14.10 8.55 -19.21
C ALA A 1065 12.80 8.87 -18.45
N HIS A 1066 12.88 8.89 -17.12
CA HIS A 1066 11.76 9.13 -16.21
C HIS A 1066 11.25 10.59 -16.23
N ARG A 1067 12.13 11.57 -16.45
CA ARG A 1067 11.74 12.99 -16.48
C ARG A 1067 11.07 13.41 -17.80
N LEU A 1068 11.37 12.75 -18.93
CA LEU A 1068 10.72 13.05 -20.22
C LEU A 1068 9.23 12.68 -20.21
N TRP A 1069 8.86 11.68 -19.42
CA TRP A 1069 7.48 11.25 -19.19
C TRP A 1069 6.58 12.38 -18.63
N LYS A 1070 7.13 13.30 -17.82
CA LYS A 1070 6.38 14.42 -17.20
C LYS A 1070 6.01 15.53 -18.21
N GLU A 1071 6.73 15.64 -19.32
CA GLU A 1071 6.53 16.70 -20.31
C GLU A 1071 5.72 16.26 -21.52
N MET A 1072 5.76 14.98 -21.89
CA MET A 1072 4.89 14.43 -22.95
C MET A 1072 3.41 14.34 -22.56
N THR A 1073 3.10 14.22 -21.26
CA THR A 1073 1.71 14.09 -20.78
C THR A 1073 1.02 15.45 -20.60
N ASN A 1074 1.74 16.55 -20.86
CA ASN A 1074 1.30 17.95 -20.70
C ASN A 1074 0.88 18.59 -22.04
N HIS A 1075 1.06 17.87 -23.15
CA HIS A 1075 0.74 18.31 -24.52
C HIS A 1075 -0.20 17.37 -25.24
#